data_AF-A0A7C7ACI8-F1
#
_entry.id   AF-A0A7C7ACI8-F1
#
_cell.length_a   1.000
_cell.length_b   1.000
_cell.length_c   1.000
_cell.angle_alpha   90.00
_cell.angle_beta   90.00
_cell.angle_gamma   90.00
#
_symmetry.space_group_name_H-M   'P 1'
#
loop_
_entity.id
_entity.type
_entity.pdbx_description
1 polymer ?
#
loop_
_entity_poly.entity_id
_entity_poly.type
_entity_poly.pdbx_seq_one_letter_code
_entity_poly.pdbx_strand_id
1 'polypeptide(L)'
;MMEENNSLCLTVENSKSAYLLRIADYVNSSLVPFPIDKTDIPNNIRHSICAAPTISVAPSKIKAGELCIWRWKPRENEPSKQISYKTTIPFWCLVQSPETSLEVWDKSDVVKLLRNGFTVPLNLPDSFLLKVWEGKHTFRVIYLLKKDLIILENKAKLPENVDTVKCFEILKNDFIFVDDRRINAILQKYQTSTAFYKFTELPKDFEVLSLKTFEEQLILFFNTYVKFHNASRKDRNIAKEYLLDFIKNKDEINAFFTKLGYYDGNINEMIVELETIINSFLTDNNRANQILTAMVENIPTLREKYTQHIRKEWLSEKYEECIRIEIDLKNKAQELENTLSEYKRICKEKQLIEKTVTNLHITKNELEKQISAFQKSFERKIISAREEVADFLAEITVYQGSVGLTNYSDPSIYRFVSKLNNDQGYEMVEDINDLLYLIEENFKQVGVMAQYKEFAAQFVACSILSGRPLLIIGFNARAFANAISAVVCALPADILTLPVSFKNAGELKLAIDKSKSEVVLIENAVLGCDENVYLPLIKEKNKKLLLFSVDFEENIALLPKSILHFMNLIDLDLICEDVKGENYKFGQVNNELSLIRVPDEKLLRYRKVLKDFSKVDLLSSIYIQQRAEYLSMWDALNGKALATLLICELIPFFIARGKHEELQEFIRVQQLPNNELKLIENMMLWKWFE
;
A
#
# COMPACT_ATOMS: atom_id res chain seq x y z
N MET A 1 82.69 14.55 51.59
CA MET A 1 82.08 14.55 50.25
C MET A 1 80.90 15.49 50.30
N MET A 2 80.93 16.63 49.58
CA MET A 2 79.74 17.50 49.51
C MET A 2 78.66 16.79 48.68
N GLU A 3 77.44 16.75 49.19
CA GLU A 3 76.30 16.12 48.51
C GLU A 3 75.97 16.86 47.20
N GLU A 4 75.75 16.09 46.14
CA GLU A 4 75.29 16.63 44.86
C GLU A 4 73.78 16.88 44.93
N ASN A 5 73.35 18.09 44.61
CA ASN A 5 71.95 18.49 44.61
C ASN A 5 71.39 18.50 43.19
N ASN A 6 70.10 18.24 43.05
CA ASN A 6 69.37 18.44 41.80
C ASN A 6 68.30 19.50 42.03
N SER A 7 68.19 20.48 41.13
CA SER A 7 67.17 21.53 41.23
C SER A 7 66.60 21.87 39.87
N LEU A 8 65.28 22.11 39.80
CA LEU A 8 64.64 22.71 38.64
C LEU A 8 65.09 24.18 38.55
N CYS A 9 65.66 24.57 37.42
CA CYS A 9 66.15 25.92 37.20
C CYS A 9 65.72 26.49 35.85
N LEU A 10 65.50 27.80 35.82
CA LEU A 10 65.42 28.60 34.60
C LEU A 10 66.82 29.15 34.26
N THR A 11 67.25 28.97 33.02
CA THR A 11 68.46 29.63 32.51
C THR A 11 68.17 31.10 32.24
N VAL A 12 68.89 31.99 32.91
CA VAL A 12 68.74 33.45 32.79
C VAL A 12 70.02 34.03 32.23
N GLU A 13 69.89 34.80 31.15
CA GLU A 13 70.99 35.52 30.53
C GLU A 13 70.73 37.03 30.61
N ASN A 14 71.67 37.76 31.19
CA ASN A 14 71.70 39.22 31.20
C ASN A 14 72.95 39.69 30.43
N SER A 15 72.99 40.95 30.04
CA SER A 15 74.06 41.54 29.21
C SER A 15 75.50 41.39 29.72
N LYS A 16 75.71 40.93 30.97
CA LYS A 16 77.02 40.78 31.61
C LYS A 16 77.26 39.41 32.27
N SER A 17 76.24 38.57 32.41
CA SER A 17 76.36 37.28 33.11
C SER A 17 75.20 36.36 32.79
N ALA A 18 75.43 35.07 32.96
CA ALA A 18 74.40 34.07 32.79
C ALA A 18 74.43 33.08 33.97
N TYR A 19 73.26 32.78 34.49
CA TYR A 19 73.08 32.01 35.72
C TYR A 19 71.80 31.17 35.65
N LEU A 20 71.70 30.18 36.52
CA LEU A 20 70.52 29.33 36.65
C LEU A 20 69.69 29.83 37.82
N LEU A 21 68.48 30.32 37.58
CA LEU A 21 67.52 30.65 38.63
C LEU A 21 66.85 29.38 39.12
N ARG A 22 67.18 28.95 40.34
CA ARG A 22 66.59 27.83 41.08
C ARG A 22 65.12 28.13 41.40
N ILE A 23 64.24 27.20 41.03
CA ILE A 23 62.78 27.31 41.18
C ILE A 23 62.25 26.31 42.22
N ALA A 24 62.77 25.07 42.20
CA ALA A 24 62.40 24.00 43.11
C ALA A 24 63.57 23.02 43.22
N ASP A 25 63.62 22.27 44.31
CA ASP A 25 64.59 21.18 44.49
C ASP A 25 64.01 19.84 44.12
N TYR A 26 64.83 18.98 43.54
CA TYR A 26 64.46 17.62 43.20
C TYR A 26 65.06 16.66 44.21
N VAL A 27 64.23 16.20 45.16
CA VAL A 27 64.60 15.36 46.30
C VAL A 27 63.68 14.14 46.33
N ASN A 28 64.25 12.94 46.50
CA ASN A 28 63.49 11.68 46.61
C ASN A 28 62.43 11.51 45.51
N SER A 29 62.81 11.79 44.26
CA SER A 29 61.95 11.70 43.08
C SER A 29 60.77 12.68 43.02
N SER A 30 60.76 13.71 43.86
CA SER A 30 59.76 14.77 43.86
C SER A 30 60.43 16.15 43.81
N LEU A 31 59.81 17.07 43.09
CA LEU A 31 60.05 18.49 43.25
C LEU A 31 59.46 18.92 44.59
N VAL A 32 60.22 19.73 45.32
CA VAL A 32 59.79 20.40 46.54
C VAL A 32 60.14 21.88 46.42
N PRO A 33 59.29 22.79 46.93
CA PRO A 33 59.65 24.20 47.01
C PRO A 33 60.99 24.33 47.74
N PHE A 34 61.97 25.02 47.16
CA PHE A 34 63.21 25.26 47.88
C PHE A 34 62.92 26.24 49.02
N PRO A 35 63.47 26.02 50.22
CA PRO A 35 63.20 26.87 51.37
C PRO A 35 63.76 28.27 51.09
N ILE A 36 62.86 29.26 51.07
CA ILE A 36 63.20 30.67 51.11
C ILE A 36 63.11 31.07 52.57
N ASP A 37 64.24 31.09 53.29
CA ASP A 37 64.24 31.63 54.66
C ASP A 37 63.83 33.11 54.60
N LYS A 38 62.63 33.39 55.10
CA LYS A 38 62.04 34.72 55.22
C LYS A 38 62.05 35.18 56.67
N THR A 39 63.21 35.25 57.33
CA THR A 39 63.35 35.99 58.60
C THR A 39 64.81 36.32 58.90
N ASP A 40 65.01 37.49 59.51
CA ASP A 40 66.25 38.14 59.91
C ASP A 40 67.37 37.21 60.43
N ILE A 41 68.59 37.48 59.96
CA ILE A 41 69.83 36.83 60.43
C ILE A 41 70.42 37.65 61.58
N PRO A 42 70.61 37.03 62.77
CA PRO A 42 71.78 37.36 63.59
C PRO A 42 72.67 36.13 63.89
N ASN A 43 73.94 36.30 63.52
CA ASN A 43 75.20 35.75 64.06
C ASN A 43 75.14 34.57 65.03
N ASN A 44 75.23 33.35 64.51
CA ASN A 44 76.46 32.55 64.54
C ASN A 44 76.12 31.08 64.23
N ILE A 45 76.75 30.57 63.18
CA ILE A 45 76.90 29.13 62.88
C ILE A 45 75.57 28.42 62.56
N ARG A 46 75.06 28.62 61.34
CA ARG A 46 74.53 27.52 60.52
C ARG A 46 74.99 27.69 59.08
N HIS A 47 75.56 26.62 58.56
CA HIS A 47 76.33 26.58 57.32
C HIS A 47 75.55 27.10 56.11
N SER A 48 76.10 28.18 55.58
CA SER A 48 75.78 28.86 54.34
C SER A 48 76.15 28.02 53.11
N ILE A 49 75.21 27.29 52.52
CA ILE A 49 75.35 26.83 51.11
C ILE A 49 74.03 26.89 50.30
N CYS A 50 72.84 26.97 50.90
CA CYS A 50 71.57 26.83 50.14
C CYS A 50 70.72 28.09 49.92
N ALA A 51 71.17 29.30 50.29
CA ALA A 51 70.30 30.49 50.27
C ALA A 51 70.27 31.30 48.96
N ALA A 52 71.17 31.04 48.01
CA ALA A 52 71.13 31.74 46.73
C ALA A 52 70.11 31.07 45.79
N PRO A 53 69.11 31.79 45.25
CA PRO A 53 68.25 31.26 44.20
C PRO A 53 68.98 31.14 42.86
N THR A 54 70.30 31.41 42.79
CA THR A 54 71.07 31.43 41.56
C THR A 54 72.24 30.45 41.63
N ILE A 55 72.38 29.62 40.61
CA ILE A 55 73.47 28.64 40.45
C ILE A 55 74.34 29.05 39.25
N SER A 56 75.67 29.00 39.40
CA SER A 56 76.59 29.32 38.31
C SER A 56 76.56 28.26 37.20
N VAL A 57 76.62 28.70 35.94
CA VAL A 57 76.64 27.84 34.74
C VAL A 57 77.66 28.39 33.73
N ALA A 58 78.29 27.49 32.97
CA ALA A 58 79.24 27.88 31.92
C ALA A 58 78.48 28.51 30.73
N PRO A 59 78.92 29.68 30.21
CA PRO A 59 78.23 30.38 29.11
C PRO A 59 77.94 29.51 27.88
N SER A 60 78.84 28.57 27.55
CA SER A 60 78.68 27.67 26.40
C SER A 60 77.55 26.65 26.51
N LYS A 61 76.95 26.47 27.70
CA LYS A 61 75.88 25.49 27.97
C LYS A 61 74.51 26.13 28.13
N ILE A 62 74.36 27.41 27.79
CA ILE A 62 73.19 28.21 28.12
C ILE A 62 72.31 28.39 26.90
N LYS A 63 71.01 28.18 27.11
CA LYS A 63 69.96 28.52 26.17
C LYS A 63 68.94 29.36 26.94
N ALA A 64 69.05 30.69 26.89
CA ALA A 64 68.25 31.58 27.71
C ALA A 64 66.74 31.26 27.65
N GLY A 65 66.08 31.22 28.81
CA GLY A 65 64.67 30.86 28.93
C GLY A 65 64.38 29.36 29.01
N GLU A 66 65.39 28.50 28.90
CA GLU A 66 65.24 27.06 29.06
C GLU A 66 65.05 26.66 30.52
N LEU A 67 64.02 25.85 30.78
CA LEU A 67 63.79 25.16 32.03
C LEU A 67 64.40 23.76 31.98
N CYS A 68 65.16 23.39 33.01
CA CYS A 68 65.71 22.04 33.13
C CYS A 68 66.04 21.72 34.58
N ILE A 69 66.10 20.43 34.92
CA ILE A 69 66.69 20.00 36.19
C ILE A 69 68.22 19.99 36.01
N TRP A 70 68.91 20.76 36.86
CA TRP A 70 70.36 20.83 36.89
C TRP A 70 70.89 20.13 38.13
N ARG A 71 71.91 19.30 37.92
CA ARG A 71 72.70 18.74 39.00
C ARG A 71 73.81 19.71 39.34
N TRP A 72 73.96 20.06 40.59
CA TRP A 72 74.98 21.01 41.01
C TRP A 72 75.60 20.64 42.35
N LYS A 73 76.85 21.05 42.54
CA LYS A 73 77.53 20.98 43.83
C LYS A 73 78.40 22.22 44.04
N PRO A 74 78.60 22.66 45.29
CA PRO A 74 79.58 23.70 45.58
C PRO A 74 80.99 23.24 45.19
N ARG A 75 81.85 24.18 44.80
CA ARG A 75 83.27 23.88 44.56
C ARG A 75 83.98 23.66 45.88
N GLU A 76 84.81 22.62 45.95
CA GLU A 76 85.57 22.27 47.17
C GLU A 76 86.48 23.43 47.63
N ASN A 77 87.07 24.18 46.69
CA ASN A 77 87.99 25.28 46.98
C ASN A 77 87.32 26.66 47.10
N GLU A 78 86.07 26.80 46.64
CA GLU A 78 85.29 28.04 46.68
C GLU A 78 83.80 27.71 46.88
N PRO A 79 83.35 27.43 48.13
CA PRO A 79 81.97 26.97 48.39
C PRO A 79 80.86 27.95 47.96
N SER A 80 81.21 29.22 47.72
CA SER A 80 80.31 30.25 47.18
C SER A 80 80.08 30.14 45.67
N LYS A 81 80.88 29.34 44.95
CA LYS A 81 80.69 29.05 43.53
C LYS A 81 80.26 27.60 43.37
N GLN A 82 79.34 27.35 42.45
CA GLN A 82 78.85 26.00 42.17
C GLN A 82 79.34 25.50 40.81
N ILE A 83 79.46 24.19 40.68
CA ILE A 83 79.58 23.53 39.38
C ILE A 83 78.22 22.92 39.07
N SER A 84 77.72 23.15 37.87
CA SER A 84 76.41 22.66 37.42
C SER A 84 76.54 21.85 36.13
N TYR A 85 75.69 20.83 36.03
CA TYR A 85 75.58 19.92 34.91
C TYR A 85 74.10 19.75 34.57
N LYS A 86 73.78 19.91 33.29
CA LYS A 86 72.42 19.69 32.79
C LYS A 86 72.09 18.21 32.94
N THR A 87 70.91 17.89 33.47
CA THR A 87 70.45 16.51 33.58
C THR A 87 69.44 16.19 32.49
N THR A 88 69.12 14.90 32.35
CA THR A 88 68.03 14.40 31.51
C THR A 88 66.80 14.03 32.33
N ILE A 89 66.72 14.46 33.60
CA ILE A 89 65.60 14.14 34.48
C ILE A 89 64.35 14.86 33.93
N PRO A 90 63.26 14.12 33.62
CA PRO A 90 62.04 14.73 33.10
C PRO A 90 61.34 15.55 34.17
N PHE A 91 60.62 16.58 33.74
CA PHE A 91 59.76 17.39 34.60
C PHE A 91 58.56 17.87 33.79
N TRP A 92 57.50 18.30 34.48
CA TRP A 92 56.25 18.68 33.82
C TRP A 92 55.83 20.09 34.20
N CYS A 93 55.70 20.95 33.19
CA CYS A 93 55.11 22.27 33.35
C CYS A 93 53.59 22.21 33.17
N LEU A 94 52.86 22.89 34.04
CA LEU A 94 51.44 23.16 33.84
C LEU A 94 51.30 24.43 32.99
N VAL A 95 50.70 24.30 31.81
CA VAL A 95 50.41 25.43 30.91
C VAL A 95 48.94 25.78 31.04
N GLN A 96 48.67 27.06 31.29
CA GLN A 96 47.31 27.60 31.36
C GLN A 96 47.12 28.59 30.22
N SER A 97 46.11 28.34 29.39
CA SER A 97 45.71 29.24 28.31
C SER A 97 44.45 30.00 28.71
N PRO A 98 44.26 31.27 28.31
CA PRO A 98 43.01 31.99 28.53
C PRO A 98 41.78 31.22 28.02
N GLU A 99 41.93 30.54 26.89
CA GLU A 99 40.89 29.77 26.19
C GLU A 99 40.60 28.40 26.84
N THR A 100 41.41 27.97 27.81
CA THR A 100 41.29 26.65 28.46
C THR A 100 40.42 26.64 29.72
N SER A 101 39.90 27.79 30.16
CA SER A 101 39.08 27.88 31.37
C SER A 101 37.62 27.57 31.06
N LEU A 102 37.30 26.29 30.86
CA LEU A 102 35.91 25.86 30.69
C LEU A 102 35.16 25.90 32.02
N GLU A 103 34.00 26.57 32.07
CA GLU A 103 33.14 26.65 33.27
C GLU A 103 32.57 25.27 33.64
N VAL A 104 32.25 24.48 32.61
CA VAL A 104 31.74 23.11 32.73
C VAL A 104 32.68 22.16 32.01
N TRP A 105 32.95 21.00 32.62
CA TRP A 105 33.74 19.97 31.95
C TRP A 105 32.93 19.34 30.82
N ASP A 106 33.26 19.72 29.57
CA ASP A 106 32.72 19.11 28.36
C ASP A 106 33.85 18.66 27.43
N LYS A 107 33.87 17.37 27.09
CA LYS A 107 34.89 16.77 26.23
C LYS A 107 34.82 17.29 24.80
N SER A 108 33.63 17.57 24.28
CA SER A 108 33.43 18.14 22.94
C SER A 108 34.09 19.50 22.82
N ASP A 109 33.95 20.34 23.84
CA ASP A 109 34.54 21.67 23.85
C ASP A 109 36.06 21.63 24.02
N VAL A 110 36.57 20.67 24.80
CA VAL A 110 38.01 20.38 24.86
C VAL A 110 38.55 19.92 23.50
N VAL A 111 37.84 19.05 22.78
CA VAL A 111 38.24 18.59 21.43
C VAL A 111 38.26 19.78 20.46
N LYS A 112 37.21 20.62 20.46
CA LYS A 112 37.16 21.83 19.64
C LYS A 112 38.32 22.77 19.98
N LEU A 113 38.62 22.99 21.25
CA LEU A 113 39.75 23.82 21.69
C LEU A 113 41.09 23.31 21.13
N LEU A 114 41.33 22.00 21.22
CA LEU A 114 42.56 21.39 20.71
C LEU A 114 42.69 21.46 19.18
N ARG A 115 41.57 21.45 18.45
CA ARG A 115 41.52 21.55 16.97
C ARG A 115 41.59 23.00 16.48
N ASN A 116 40.86 23.90 17.13
CA ASN A 116 40.77 25.32 16.76
C ASN A 116 41.99 26.11 17.23
N GLY A 117 42.66 25.63 18.29
CA GLY A 117 43.93 26.12 18.79
C GLY A 117 43.83 26.85 20.14
N PHE A 118 44.94 26.84 20.87
CA PHE A 118 45.11 27.44 22.19
C PHE A 118 46.44 28.20 22.27
N THR A 119 46.53 29.16 23.17
CA THR A 119 47.71 30.00 23.36
C THR A 119 48.76 29.28 24.23
N VAL A 120 50.02 29.28 23.78
CA VAL A 120 51.16 28.67 24.50
C VAL A 120 52.26 29.71 24.78
N PRO A 121 53.01 29.56 25.88
CA PRO A 121 54.18 30.40 26.14
C PRO A 121 55.27 30.23 25.07
N LEU A 122 56.00 31.31 24.76
CA LEU A 122 57.09 31.29 23.77
C LEU A 122 58.18 30.26 24.09
N ASN A 123 58.55 30.14 25.38
CA ASN A 123 59.51 29.16 25.86
C ASN A 123 58.80 27.90 26.39
N LEU A 124 58.07 27.24 25.50
CA LEU A 124 57.40 25.97 25.76
C LEU A 124 58.42 24.81 25.82
N PRO A 125 58.43 24.02 26.91
CA PRO A 125 59.21 22.78 27.01
C PRO A 125 58.79 21.74 25.95
N ASP A 126 59.64 20.75 25.71
CA ASP A 126 59.36 19.69 24.73
C ASP A 126 58.13 18.83 25.10
N SER A 127 57.83 18.73 26.38
CA SER A 127 56.65 18.04 26.92
C SER A 127 56.03 18.83 28.06
N PHE A 128 54.70 18.94 28.10
CA PHE A 128 54.00 19.74 29.10
C PHE A 128 52.57 19.22 29.34
N LEU A 129 51.93 19.76 30.38
CA LEU A 129 50.56 19.47 30.77
C LEU A 129 49.70 20.71 30.50
N LEU A 130 48.76 20.63 29.56
CA LEU A 130 47.79 21.69 29.30
C LEU A 130 46.64 21.58 30.29
N LYS A 131 46.44 22.58 31.15
CA LYS A 131 45.23 22.66 31.98
C LYS A 131 44.03 22.90 31.08
N VAL A 132 43.00 22.07 31.17
CA VAL A 132 41.76 22.20 30.37
C VAL A 132 40.51 22.40 31.21
N TRP A 133 40.59 22.08 32.50
CA TRP A 133 39.51 22.36 33.44
C TRP A 133 40.03 22.38 34.88
N GLU A 134 39.33 23.13 35.72
CA GLU A 134 39.66 23.32 37.12
C GLU A 134 38.46 23.04 38.03
N GLY A 135 38.59 21.99 38.85
CA GLY A 135 37.61 21.64 39.87
C GLY A 135 37.91 22.26 41.22
N LYS A 136 37.16 21.85 42.26
CA LYS A 136 37.39 22.32 43.64
C LYS A 136 38.77 21.92 44.17
N HIS A 137 39.18 20.67 43.93
CA HIS A 137 40.43 20.08 44.48
C HIS A 137 41.34 19.42 43.42
N THR A 138 40.88 19.29 42.18
CA THR A 138 41.61 18.65 41.07
C THR A 138 41.73 19.58 39.86
N PHE A 139 42.74 19.34 39.04
CA PHE A 139 42.84 19.84 37.67
C PHE A 139 42.68 18.67 36.70
N ARG A 140 42.01 18.92 35.57
CA ARG A 140 42.11 18.06 34.40
C ARG A 140 43.14 18.64 33.45
N VAL A 141 44.12 17.81 33.08
CA VAL A 141 45.27 18.22 32.28
C VAL A 141 45.52 17.26 31.13
N ILE A 142 45.90 17.78 29.97
CA ILE A 142 46.22 16.99 28.78
C ILE A 142 47.73 16.97 28.57
N TYR A 143 48.29 15.78 28.45
CA TYR A 143 49.69 15.59 28.10
C TYR A 143 49.91 15.86 26.62
N LEU A 144 50.83 16.78 26.32
CA LEU A 144 51.17 17.17 24.95
C LEU A 144 52.69 17.23 24.75
N LEU A 145 53.11 16.91 23.53
CA LEU A 145 54.48 17.04 23.05
C LEU A 145 54.55 18.19 22.05
N LYS A 146 55.56 19.06 22.21
CA LYS A 146 55.75 20.22 21.35
C LYS A 146 55.88 19.85 19.86
N LYS A 147 56.54 18.74 19.57
CA LYS A 147 56.74 18.22 18.20
C LYS A 147 55.45 17.73 17.52
N ASP A 148 54.41 17.43 18.31
CA ASP A 148 53.14 16.89 17.80
C ASP A 148 52.11 18.01 17.56
N LEU A 149 52.51 19.29 17.74
CA LEU A 149 51.66 20.46 17.60
C LEU A 149 52.03 21.27 16.36
N ILE A 150 51.03 21.83 15.69
CA ILE A 150 51.22 22.91 14.71
C ILE A 150 51.22 24.22 15.51
N ILE A 151 52.37 24.88 15.60
CA ILE A 151 52.53 26.16 16.31
C ILE A 151 52.76 27.27 15.28
N LEU A 152 51.85 28.24 15.25
CA LEU A 152 51.98 29.48 14.48
C LEU A 152 51.98 30.65 15.47
N GLU A 153 53.09 31.38 15.54
CA GLU A 153 53.36 32.41 16.54
C GLU A 153 53.25 31.89 17.97
N ASN A 154 52.15 32.21 18.67
CA ASN A 154 51.85 31.76 20.02
C ASN A 154 50.60 30.85 20.10
N LYS A 155 49.99 30.51 18.96
CA LYS A 155 48.84 29.60 18.90
C LYS A 155 49.29 28.21 18.48
N ALA A 156 49.03 27.24 19.34
CA ALA A 156 49.25 25.82 19.09
C ALA A 156 47.92 25.12 18.81
N LYS A 157 47.90 24.20 17.84
CA LYS A 157 46.78 23.28 17.61
C LYS A 157 47.28 21.88 17.31
N LEU A 158 46.44 20.88 17.53
CA LEU A 158 46.72 19.51 17.12
C LEU A 158 46.42 19.32 15.63
N PRO A 159 47.35 18.74 14.85
CA PRO A 159 47.07 18.40 13.46
C PRO A 159 45.96 17.34 13.35
N GLU A 160 45.22 17.36 12.24
CA GLU A 160 44.02 16.53 12.02
C GLU A 160 44.29 15.02 12.17
N ASN A 161 45.51 14.59 11.86
CA ASN A 161 45.96 13.20 11.96
C ASN A 161 46.18 12.69 13.39
N VAL A 162 46.09 13.53 14.42
CA VAL A 162 46.17 13.09 15.81
C VAL A 162 44.79 12.62 16.25
N ASP A 163 44.69 11.33 16.59
CA ASP A 163 43.43 10.67 16.89
C ASP A 163 43.07 10.67 18.37
N THR A 164 44.06 10.59 19.25
CA THR A 164 43.84 10.48 20.71
C THR A 164 44.88 11.26 21.52
N VAL A 165 44.47 11.69 22.70
CA VAL A 165 45.34 12.35 23.69
C VAL A 165 45.08 11.81 25.10
N LYS A 166 46.08 11.91 25.97
CA LYS A 166 45.96 11.46 27.37
C LYS A 166 45.53 12.62 28.26
N CYS A 167 44.43 12.45 28.97
CA CYS A 167 43.91 13.36 29.96
C CYS A 167 44.08 12.77 31.36
N PHE A 168 44.63 13.54 32.28
CA PHE A 168 44.86 13.15 33.66
C PHE A 168 44.02 14.03 34.57
N GLU A 169 43.46 13.42 35.61
CA GLU A 169 42.88 14.15 36.73
C GLU A 169 43.87 14.14 37.89
N ILE A 170 44.41 15.31 38.24
CA ILE A 170 45.51 15.44 39.20
C ILE A 170 45.10 16.39 40.33
N LEU A 171 45.45 16.06 41.57
CA LEU A 171 45.18 16.92 42.73
C LEU A 171 45.95 18.23 42.63
N LYS A 172 45.32 19.35 43.00
CA LYS A 172 45.99 20.67 43.00
C LYS A 172 47.23 20.68 43.90
N ASN A 173 47.21 19.90 44.98
CA ASN A 173 48.32 19.76 45.93
C ASN A 173 49.54 19.05 45.33
N ASP A 174 49.40 18.35 44.20
CA ASP A 174 50.52 17.69 43.53
C ASP A 174 51.26 18.63 42.58
N PHE A 175 50.84 19.90 42.50
CA PHE A 175 51.54 20.95 41.80
C PHE A 175 52.28 21.88 42.78
N ILE A 176 53.39 22.43 42.31
CA ILE A 176 54.11 23.54 42.94
C ILE A 176 53.76 24.79 42.16
N PHE A 177 53.17 25.75 42.86
CA PHE A 177 52.98 27.10 42.38
C PHE A 177 54.12 27.96 42.92
N VAL A 178 54.78 28.68 42.03
CA VAL A 178 55.82 29.62 42.44
C VAL A 178 55.13 30.84 43.03
N ASP A 179 55.30 31.08 44.34
CA ASP A 179 54.66 32.21 45.04
C ASP A 179 55.60 33.43 45.22
N ASP A 180 56.91 33.29 44.96
CA ASP A 180 57.85 34.42 45.04
C ASP A 180 57.65 35.37 43.86
N ARG A 181 57.23 36.60 44.15
CA ARG A 181 56.95 37.65 43.16
C ARG A 181 58.13 37.95 42.23
N ARG A 182 59.37 37.86 42.72
CA ARG A 182 60.57 38.16 41.92
C ARG A 182 60.84 37.03 40.93
N ILE A 183 60.72 35.78 41.39
CA ILE A 183 60.89 34.60 40.53
C ILE A 183 59.78 34.58 39.47
N ASN A 184 58.53 34.84 39.87
CA ASN A 184 57.41 34.94 38.94
C ASN A 184 57.60 36.05 37.89
N ALA A 185 58.07 37.23 38.27
CA ALA A 185 58.34 38.30 37.31
C ALA A 185 59.40 37.90 36.27
N ILE A 186 60.41 37.13 36.68
CA ILE A 186 61.42 36.59 35.76
C ILE A 186 60.80 35.49 34.87
N LEU A 187 60.04 34.54 35.42
CA LEU A 187 59.36 33.50 34.63
C LEU A 187 58.40 34.10 33.59
N GLN A 188 57.67 35.15 33.95
CA GLN A 188 56.81 35.90 33.02
C GLN A 188 57.61 36.64 31.95
N LYS A 189 58.72 37.29 32.31
CA LYS A 189 59.63 37.94 31.35
C LYS A 189 60.15 36.95 30.30
N TYR A 190 60.49 35.74 30.73
CA TYR A 190 60.92 34.65 29.85
C TYR A 190 59.77 33.88 29.23
N GLN A 191 58.51 34.30 29.44
CA GLN A 191 57.31 33.67 28.90
C GLN A 191 57.33 32.15 29.07
N THR A 192 57.44 31.70 30.32
CA THR A 192 57.43 30.28 30.69
C THR A 192 56.43 30.01 31.82
N SER A 193 56.26 28.74 32.19
CA SER A 193 55.28 28.33 33.21
C SER A 193 55.70 28.72 34.63
N THR A 194 54.72 29.04 35.46
CA THR A 194 54.87 29.32 36.90
C THR A 194 54.37 28.18 37.79
N ALA A 195 53.96 27.06 37.20
CA ALA A 195 53.39 25.92 37.91
C ALA A 195 53.96 24.59 37.40
N PHE A 196 54.37 23.72 38.31
CA PHE A 196 55.12 22.50 38.00
C PHE A 196 54.53 21.30 38.73
N TYR A 197 54.41 20.16 38.06
CA TYR A 197 53.99 18.91 38.71
C TYR A 197 55.14 18.37 39.58
N LYS A 198 54.82 17.90 40.80
CA LYS A 198 55.82 17.47 41.77
C LYS A 198 56.59 16.24 41.32
N PHE A 199 55.95 15.27 40.69
CA PHE A 199 56.57 13.97 40.44
C PHE A 199 57.16 13.87 39.02
N THR A 200 58.19 13.05 38.83
CA THR A 200 58.74 12.79 37.49
C THR A 200 57.85 11.89 36.66
N GLU A 201 57.13 10.99 37.30
CA GLU A 201 56.19 10.08 36.66
C GLU A 201 54.79 10.65 36.78
N LEU A 202 54.08 10.73 35.65
CA LEU A 202 52.66 11.05 35.66
C LEU A 202 51.86 9.89 36.29
N PRO A 203 50.66 10.16 36.82
CA PRO A 203 49.80 9.11 37.37
C PRO A 203 49.59 7.97 36.37
N LYS A 204 49.50 6.72 36.86
CA LYS A 204 49.25 5.56 36.02
C LYS A 204 47.84 5.58 35.42
N ASP A 205 46.90 6.16 36.14
CA ASP A 205 45.51 6.29 35.72
C ASP A 205 45.34 7.54 34.86
N PHE A 206 44.91 7.34 33.62
CA PHE A 206 44.59 8.40 32.68
C PHE A 206 43.41 8.02 31.81
N GLU A 207 42.67 9.04 31.40
CA GLU A 207 41.60 8.94 30.42
C GLU A 207 42.18 9.18 29.01
N VAL A 208 41.82 8.32 28.05
CA VAL A 208 42.16 8.55 26.64
C VAL A 208 41.01 9.31 25.98
N LEU A 209 41.25 10.58 25.64
CA LEU A 209 40.29 11.39 24.90
C LEU A 209 40.49 11.17 23.40
N SER A 210 39.40 10.86 22.70
CA SER A 210 39.40 10.79 21.23
C SER A 210 39.13 12.16 20.63
N LEU A 211 39.90 12.52 19.60
CA LEU A 211 39.78 13.78 18.85
C LEU A 211 39.05 13.63 17.52
N LYS A 212 38.59 12.43 17.19
CA LYS A 212 37.73 12.16 16.02
C LYS A 212 36.32 12.66 16.29
N THR A 213 35.70 13.24 15.26
CA THR A 213 34.28 13.58 15.33
C THR A 213 33.44 12.31 15.47
N PHE A 214 32.20 12.48 15.92
CA PHE A 214 31.25 11.37 16.04
C PHE A 214 31.13 10.57 14.72
N GLU A 215 31.03 11.29 13.60
CA GLU A 215 30.94 10.72 12.25
C GLU A 215 32.18 9.90 11.89
N GLU A 216 33.37 10.42 12.18
CA GLU A 216 34.64 9.75 11.89
C GLU A 216 34.82 8.48 12.73
N GLN A 217 34.37 8.47 13.98
CA GLN A 217 34.41 7.30 14.86
C GLN A 217 33.44 6.22 14.39
N LEU A 218 32.24 6.60 13.95
CA LEU A 218 31.27 5.71 13.35
C LEU A 218 31.86 5.04 12.11
N ILE A 219 32.44 5.85 11.22
CA ILE A 219 33.10 5.36 9.99
C ILE A 219 34.28 4.43 10.34
N LEU A 220 35.10 4.77 11.35
CA LEU A 220 36.22 3.92 11.75
C LEU A 220 35.75 2.59 12.35
N PHE A 221 34.71 2.61 13.20
CA PHE A 221 34.11 1.42 13.77
C PHE A 221 33.65 0.47 12.65
N PHE A 222 32.91 1.01 11.67
CA PHE A 222 32.48 0.26 10.50
C PHE A 222 33.63 -0.32 9.70
N ASN A 223 34.63 0.50 9.37
CA ASN A 223 35.77 0.08 8.58
C ASN A 223 36.63 -0.98 9.29
N THR A 224 36.74 -0.88 10.62
CA THR A 224 37.48 -1.82 11.45
C THR A 224 36.72 -3.14 11.57
N TYR A 225 35.42 -3.10 11.78
CA TYR A 225 34.56 -4.28 11.84
C TYR A 225 34.57 -5.06 10.50
N VAL A 226 34.45 -4.37 9.37
CA VAL A 226 34.52 -4.96 8.03
C VAL A 226 35.91 -5.53 7.72
N LYS A 227 37.00 -4.88 8.17
CA LYS A 227 38.36 -5.41 8.00
C LYS A 227 38.65 -6.62 8.90
N PHE A 228 38.21 -6.59 10.16
CA PHE A 228 38.48 -7.64 11.13
C PHE A 228 37.86 -8.98 10.71
N HIS A 229 36.74 -8.94 9.99
CA HIS A 229 36.02 -10.11 9.51
C HIS A 229 36.27 -10.47 8.03
N ASN A 230 37.27 -9.87 7.36
CA ASN A 230 37.61 -10.13 5.95
C ASN A 230 36.38 -10.17 5.02
N ALA A 231 35.52 -9.16 5.19
CA ALA A 231 34.13 -9.20 4.77
C ALA A 231 33.92 -8.86 3.28
N SER A 232 33.21 -9.75 2.58
CA SER A 232 32.71 -9.60 1.21
C SER A 232 31.50 -8.67 1.13
N ARG A 233 30.95 -8.43 -0.08
CA ARG A 233 29.76 -7.58 -0.30
C ARG A 233 28.53 -8.02 0.52
N LYS A 234 28.46 -9.29 0.93
CA LYS A 234 27.42 -9.88 1.80
C LYS A 234 27.56 -9.46 3.27
N ASP A 235 28.79 -9.34 3.74
CA ASP A 235 29.09 -9.08 5.16
C ASP A 235 28.92 -7.59 5.52
N ARG A 236 28.96 -6.70 4.52
CA ARG A 236 28.55 -5.30 4.66
C ARG A 236 27.05 -5.15 4.98
N ASN A 237 26.21 -6.06 4.49
CA ASN A 237 24.79 -6.07 4.80
C ASN A 237 24.52 -6.58 6.23
N ILE A 238 25.33 -7.52 6.71
CA ILE A 238 25.28 -8.02 8.10
C ILE A 238 25.70 -6.93 9.09
N ALA A 239 26.79 -6.20 8.80
CA ALA A 239 27.21 -5.05 9.60
C ALA A 239 26.15 -3.94 9.66
N LYS A 240 25.34 -3.79 8.59
CA LYS A 240 24.20 -2.85 8.54
C LYS A 240 23.02 -3.31 9.41
N GLU A 241 22.71 -4.59 9.45
CA GLU A 241 21.68 -5.13 10.36
C GLU A 241 22.10 -5.01 11.83
N TYR A 242 23.36 -5.32 12.16
CA TYR A 242 23.88 -5.14 13.52
C TYR A 242 23.93 -3.66 13.94
N LEU A 243 24.12 -2.72 13.02
CA LEU A 243 24.02 -1.29 13.34
C LEU A 243 22.59 -0.87 13.67
N LEU A 244 21.61 -1.40 12.93
CA LEU A 244 20.19 -1.12 13.20
C LEU A 244 19.74 -1.77 14.51
N ASP A 245 20.32 -2.91 14.88
CA ASP A 245 20.11 -3.56 16.18
C ASP A 245 20.79 -2.78 17.32
N PHE A 246 22.01 -2.31 17.07
CA PHE A 246 22.77 -1.44 17.98
C PHE A 246 22.02 -0.12 18.24
N ILE A 247 21.46 0.53 17.21
CA ILE A 247 20.65 1.76 17.34
C ILE A 247 19.31 1.52 18.09
N LYS A 248 18.79 0.30 18.07
CA LYS A 248 17.56 -0.04 18.80
C LYS A 248 17.81 -0.39 20.27
N ASN A 249 19.02 -0.80 20.62
CA ASN A 249 19.38 -1.19 21.98
C ASN A 249 19.92 0.00 22.79
N LYS A 250 19.01 0.71 23.47
CA LYS A 250 19.32 1.93 24.24
C LYS A 250 20.46 1.78 25.25
N ASP A 251 20.65 0.59 25.82
CA ASP A 251 21.69 0.35 26.84
C ASP A 251 23.10 0.25 26.25
N GLU A 252 23.24 -0.32 25.04
CA GLU A 252 24.54 -0.43 24.34
C GLU A 252 24.95 0.92 23.72
N ILE A 253 23.98 1.70 23.25
CA ILE A 253 24.17 3.08 22.80
C ILE A 253 24.62 3.98 23.94
N ASN A 254 23.94 3.89 25.09
CA ASN A 254 24.32 4.63 26.28
C ASN A 254 25.73 4.23 26.73
N ALA A 255 26.09 2.93 26.71
CA ALA A 255 27.44 2.48 27.00
C ALA A 255 28.48 3.01 25.97
N PHE A 256 28.13 3.10 24.69
CA PHE A 256 28.98 3.65 23.63
C PHE A 256 29.18 5.17 23.76
N PHE A 257 28.11 5.94 23.96
CA PHE A 257 28.18 7.37 24.21
C PHE A 257 28.93 7.68 25.51
N THR A 258 28.74 6.86 26.56
CA THR A 258 29.51 6.95 27.81
C THR A 258 31.01 6.69 27.57
N LYS A 259 31.35 5.74 26.70
CA LYS A 259 32.74 5.41 26.33
C LYS A 259 33.40 6.49 25.46
N LEU A 260 32.61 7.20 24.67
CA LEU A 260 33.01 8.40 23.94
C LEU A 260 33.01 9.66 24.82
N GLY A 261 32.42 9.54 26.02
CA GLY A 261 32.52 10.51 27.08
C GLY A 261 31.41 11.55 27.17
N TYR A 262 30.29 11.28 26.49
CA TYR A 262 29.07 12.07 26.59
C TYR A 262 28.23 11.52 27.75
N TYR A 263 27.84 12.39 28.69
CA TYR A 263 27.02 12.02 29.85
C TYR A 263 25.68 12.78 29.81
N ASP A 264 24.59 12.01 29.66
CA ASP A 264 23.16 12.23 29.93
C ASP A 264 22.42 13.52 29.50
N GLY A 265 23.07 14.57 29.01
CA GLY A 265 22.38 15.83 28.69
C GLY A 265 21.68 15.88 27.32
N ASN A 266 22.33 15.37 26.25
CA ASN A 266 21.94 15.64 24.85
C ASN A 266 21.74 14.39 23.97
N ILE A 267 21.72 13.20 24.59
CA ILE A 267 21.72 11.93 23.85
C ILE A 267 20.44 11.74 23.02
N ASN A 268 19.28 12.15 23.54
CA ASN A 268 18.01 12.01 22.81
C ASN A 268 17.91 12.93 21.59
N GLU A 269 18.42 14.16 21.65
CA GLU A 269 18.43 15.08 20.49
C GLU A 269 19.37 14.57 19.39
N MET A 270 20.54 14.04 19.77
CA MET A 270 21.48 13.44 18.83
C MET A 270 20.96 12.14 18.20
N ILE A 271 20.20 11.32 18.94
CA ILE A 271 19.50 10.14 18.40
C ILE A 271 18.49 10.57 17.35
N VAL A 272 17.72 11.63 17.61
CA VAL A 272 16.71 12.15 16.67
C VAL A 272 17.37 12.72 15.41
N GLU A 273 18.49 13.45 15.51
CA GLU A 273 19.25 13.90 14.34
C GLU A 273 19.81 12.73 13.51
N LEU A 274 20.35 11.71 14.17
CA LEU A 274 20.82 10.47 13.52
C LEU A 274 19.70 9.75 12.76
N GLU A 275 18.55 9.57 13.40
CA GLU A 275 17.37 9.00 12.75
C GLU A 275 16.93 9.85 11.57
N THR A 276 16.99 11.18 11.69
CA THR A 276 16.59 12.11 10.62
C THR A 276 17.54 12.05 9.42
N ILE A 277 18.85 11.99 9.63
CA ILE A 277 19.85 11.86 8.56
C ILE A 277 19.72 10.51 7.86
N ILE A 278 19.57 9.41 8.60
CA ILE A 278 19.38 8.07 8.03
C ILE A 278 18.06 7.99 7.23
N ASN A 279 16.98 8.55 7.77
CA ASN A 279 15.67 8.58 7.09
C ASN A 279 15.67 9.49 5.85
N SER A 280 16.41 10.60 5.86
CA SER A 280 16.61 11.46 4.69
C SER A 280 17.37 10.73 3.57
N PHE A 281 18.30 9.84 3.92
CA PHE A 281 19.05 9.03 2.96
C PHE A 281 18.21 7.90 2.35
N LEU A 282 17.16 7.45 3.05
CA LEU A 282 16.24 6.40 2.60
C LEU A 282 15.06 6.95 1.76
N THR A 283 14.75 8.24 1.87
CA THR A 283 13.60 8.87 1.22
C THR A 283 13.86 9.40 -0.19
N ASP A 284 15.11 9.43 -0.67
CA ASP A 284 15.43 9.86 -2.03
C ASP A 284 15.30 8.70 -3.05
N ASN A 285 14.20 8.76 -3.81
CA ASN A 285 13.32 7.61 -4.07
C ASN A 285 13.45 6.94 -5.46
N ASN A 286 14.66 6.67 -5.97
CA ASN A 286 14.75 5.95 -7.26
C ASN A 286 15.82 4.85 -7.34
N ARG A 287 17.00 5.03 -6.72
CA ARG A 287 18.03 3.97 -6.69
C ARG A 287 17.84 2.98 -5.56
N ALA A 288 17.32 3.41 -4.41
CA ALA A 288 17.06 2.53 -3.27
C ALA A 288 16.01 1.46 -3.60
N ASN A 289 14.90 1.82 -4.27
CA ASN A 289 13.88 0.85 -4.68
C ASN A 289 14.40 -0.12 -5.75
N GLN A 290 15.16 0.34 -6.74
CA GLN A 290 15.76 -0.55 -7.74
C GLN A 290 16.80 -1.51 -7.13
N ILE A 291 17.55 -1.04 -6.13
CA ILE A 291 18.50 -1.87 -5.38
C ILE A 291 17.76 -2.85 -4.46
N LEU A 292 16.66 -2.44 -3.82
CA LEU A 292 15.81 -3.32 -2.98
C LEU A 292 15.15 -4.41 -3.82
N THR A 293 14.58 -4.07 -4.97
CA THR A 293 14.03 -5.03 -5.93
C THR A 293 15.12 -6.00 -6.41
N ALA A 294 16.28 -5.48 -6.81
CA ALA A 294 17.40 -6.32 -7.25
C ALA A 294 17.97 -7.20 -6.11
N MET A 295 17.93 -6.73 -4.85
CA MET A 295 18.37 -7.50 -3.68
C MET A 295 17.42 -8.65 -3.36
N VAL A 296 16.10 -8.44 -3.44
CA VAL A 296 15.10 -9.50 -3.26
C VAL A 296 15.16 -10.51 -4.42
N GLU A 297 15.34 -10.04 -5.65
CA GLU A 297 15.38 -10.89 -6.86
C GLU A 297 16.68 -11.67 -7.05
N ASN A 298 17.79 -11.29 -6.42
CA ASN A 298 19.09 -11.93 -6.63
C ASN A 298 19.71 -12.55 -5.37
N ILE A 299 19.10 -12.38 -4.19
CA ILE A 299 19.55 -13.02 -2.94
C ILE A 299 18.46 -13.99 -2.46
N PRO A 300 18.56 -15.30 -2.78
CA PRO A 300 17.53 -16.30 -2.50
C PRO A 300 17.12 -16.36 -1.03
N THR A 301 18.10 -16.27 -0.11
CA THR A 301 17.87 -16.33 1.34
C THR A 301 17.18 -15.08 1.89
N LEU A 302 17.42 -13.90 1.30
CA LEU A 302 16.73 -12.67 1.67
C LEU A 302 15.30 -12.71 1.14
N ARG A 303 15.10 -13.20 -0.09
CA ARG A 303 13.76 -13.48 -0.63
C ARG A 303 13.00 -14.43 0.27
N GLU A 304 13.61 -15.54 0.67
CA GLU A 304 12.97 -16.55 1.50
C GLU A 304 12.59 -16.01 2.88
N LYS A 305 13.48 -15.26 3.54
CA LYS A 305 13.19 -14.60 4.84
C LYS A 305 12.19 -13.47 4.72
N TYR A 306 12.27 -12.64 3.68
CA TYR A 306 11.33 -11.55 3.44
C TYR A 306 9.96 -12.07 3.05
N THR A 307 9.89 -13.12 2.22
CA THR A 307 8.66 -13.86 1.94
C THR A 307 8.12 -14.56 3.18
N GLN A 308 8.97 -15.11 4.07
CA GLN A 308 8.52 -15.67 5.36
C GLN A 308 7.99 -14.58 6.30
N HIS A 309 8.61 -13.40 6.35
CA HIS A 309 8.15 -12.27 7.15
C HIS A 309 6.82 -11.73 6.61
N ILE A 310 6.73 -11.45 5.31
CA ILE A 310 5.48 -11.07 4.66
C ILE A 310 4.44 -12.17 4.85
N ARG A 311 4.81 -13.45 4.77
CA ARG A 311 3.88 -14.56 5.02
C ARG A 311 3.43 -14.59 6.47
N LYS A 312 4.28 -14.23 7.44
CA LYS A 312 3.94 -14.17 8.87
C LYS A 312 3.06 -12.97 9.20
N GLU A 313 3.35 -11.79 8.64
CA GLU A 313 2.50 -10.61 8.75
C GLU A 313 1.16 -10.82 8.03
N TRP A 314 1.19 -11.35 6.81
CA TRP A 314 -0.02 -11.75 6.08
C TRP A 314 -0.81 -12.79 6.86
N LEU A 315 -0.17 -13.80 7.46
CA LEU A 315 -0.87 -14.77 8.33
C LEU A 315 -1.46 -14.11 9.59
N SER A 316 -0.86 -13.04 10.11
CA SER A 316 -1.40 -12.31 11.27
C SER A 316 -2.53 -11.35 10.89
N GLU A 317 -2.43 -10.63 9.76
CA GLU A 317 -3.49 -9.75 9.24
C GLU A 317 -4.66 -10.57 8.68
N LYS A 318 -4.36 -11.71 8.07
CA LYS A 318 -5.33 -12.65 7.52
C LYS A 318 -5.70 -13.75 8.50
N TYR A 319 -5.30 -13.68 9.78
CA TYR A 319 -5.70 -14.69 10.76
C TYR A 319 -7.23 -14.76 10.88
N GLU A 320 -7.89 -13.60 10.97
CA GLU A 320 -9.36 -13.51 10.95
C GLU A 320 -9.96 -13.92 9.59
N GLU A 321 -9.26 -13.64 8.49
CA GLU A 321 -9.70 -14.04 7.15
C GLU A 321 -9.53 -15.54 6.91
N CYS A 322 -8.50 -16.18 7.47
CA CYS A 322 -8.29 -17.61 7.47
C CYS A 322 -9.34 -18.32 8.31
N ILE A 323 -9.69 -17.78 9.49
CA ILE A 323 -10.81 -18.28 10.29
C ILE A 323 -12.12 -18.15 9.50
N ARG A 324 -12.37 -17.01 8.84
CA ARG A 324 -13.54 -16.87 7.94
C ARG A 324 -13.52 -17.87 6.80
N ILE A 325 -12.38 -18.04 6.12
CA ILE A 325 -12.23 -18.98 4.99
C ILE A 325 -12.38 -20.43 5.46
N GLU A 326 -11.90 -20.78 6.65
CA GLU A 326 -12.10 -22.12 7.25
C GLU A 326 -13.57 -22.35 7.60
N ILE A 327 -14.26 -21.35 8.14
CA ILE A 327 -15.71 -21.41 8.37
C ILE A 327 -16.45 -21.54 7.04
N ASP A 328 -16.09 -20.76 6.02
CA ASP A 328 -16.66 -20.85 4.67
C ASP A 328 -16.36 -22.18 4.00
N LEU A 329 -15.15 -22.73 4.14
CA LEU A 329 -14.78 -24.05 3.64
C LEU A 329 -15.60 -25.14 4.31
N LYS A 330 -15.81 -25.04 5.62
CA LYS A 330 -16.64 -25.98 6.37
C LYS A 330 -18.11 -25.89 5.97
N ASN A 331 -18.62 -24.68 5.77
CA ASN A 331 -19.97 -24.44 5.26
C ASN A 331 -20.12 -24.99 3.84
N LYS A 332 -19.17 -24.71 2.95
CA LYS A 332 -19.15 -25.25 1.58
C LYS A 332 -19.01 -26.76 1.53
N ALA A 333 -18.22 -27.36 2.41
CA ALA A 333 -18.12 -28.82 2.52
C ALA A 333 -19.46 -29.43 2.94
N GLN A 334 -20.17 -28.78 3.88
CA GLN A 334 -21.51 -29.20 4.28
C GLN A 334 -22.54 -29.00 3.15
N GLU A 335 -22.49 -27.88 2.43
CA GLU A 335 -23.31 -27.64 1.25
C GLU A 335 -23.05 -28.67 0.15
N LEU A 336 -21.79 -29.02 -0.10
CA LEU A 336 -21.40 -30.04 -1.06
C LEU A 336 -21.94 -31.42 -0.66
N GLU A 337 -21.89 -31.76 0.63
CA GLU A 337 -22.43 -33.02 1.13
C GLU A 337 -23.96 -33.07 0.99
N ASN A 338 -24.65 -31.95 1.30
CA ASN A 338 -26.09 -31.80 1.09
C ASN A 338 -26.42 -31.93 -0.41
N THR A 339 -25.68 -31.24 -1.28
CA THR A 339 -25.85 -31.30 -2.74
C THR A 339 -25.59 -32.70 -3.29
N LEU A 340 -24.59 -33.42 -2.77
CA LEU A 340 -24.33 -34.82 -3.12
C LEU A 340 -25.49 -35.74 -2.71
N SER A 341 -26.10 -35.47 -1.54
CA SER A 341 -27.26 -36.22 -1.07
C SER A 341 -28.50 -35.96 -1.95
N GLU A 342 -28.72 -34.71 -2.35
CA GLU A 342 -29.78 -34.32 -3.29
C GLU A 342 -29.54 -34.87 -4.68
N TYR A 343 -28.31 -34.80 -5.21
CA TYR A 343 -27.94 -35.40 -6.50
C TYR A 343 -28.20 -36.91 -6.51
N LYS A 344 -27.87 -37.61 -5.42
CA LYS A 344 -28.19 -39.04 -5.28
C LYS A 344 -29.70 -39.29 -5.27
N ARG A 345 -30.49 -38.41 -4.64
CA ARG A 345 -31.97 -38.50 -4.66
C ARG A 345 -32.51 -38.27 -6.07
N ILE A 346 -32.06 -37.21 -6.75
CA ILE A 346 -32.44 -36.87 -8.12
C ILE A 346 -32.06 -38.00 -9.08
N CYS A 347 -30.88 -38.61 -8.95
CA CYS A 347 -30.50 -39.77 -9.77
C CYS A 347 -31.45 -40.96 -9.59
N LYS A 348 -31.90 -41.23 -8.36
CA LYS A 348 -32.90 -42.29 -8.10
C LYS A 348 -34.25 -41.94 -8.72
N GLU A 349 -34.68 -40.68 -8.61
CA GLU A 349 -35.92 -40.19 -9.23
C GLU A 349 -35.84 -40.25 -10.76
N LYS A 350 -34.72 -39.84 -11.36
CA LYS A 350 -34.46 -39.95 -12.80
C LYS A 350 -34.57 -41.41 -13.28
N GLN A 351 -33.94 -42.36 -12.58
CA GLN A 351 -34.07 -43.78 -12.92
C GLN A 351 -35.52 -44.29 -12.83
N LEU A 352 -36.31 -43.77 -11.87
CA LEU A 352 -37.72 -44.10 -11.75
C LEU A 352 -38.54 -43.52 -12.90
N ILE A 353 -38.29 -42.26 -13.26
CA ILE A 353 -38.92 -41.59 -14.39
C ILE A 353 -38.57 -42.29 -15.70
N GLU A 354 -37.30 -42.66 -15.94
CA GLU A 354 -36.88 -43.40 -17.13
C GLU A 354 -37.59 -44.76 -17.25
N LYS A 355 -37.76 -45.48 -16.13
CA LYS A 355 -38.58 -46.71 -16.09
C LYS A 355 -40.05 -46.43 -16.42
N THR A 356 -40.56 -45.28 -16.01
CA THR A 356 -41.95 -44.88 -16.26
C THR A 356 -42.14 -44.49 -17.72
N VAL A 357 -41.19 -43.75 -18.30
CA VAL A 357 -41.17 -43.36 -19.71
C VAL A 357 -41.08 -44.59 -20.62
N THR A 358 -40.19 -45.53 -20.29
CA THR A 358 -40.08 -46.80 -21.05
C THR A 358 -41.38 -47.59 -21.01
N ASN A 359 -42.02 -47.71 -19.84
CA ASN A 359 -43.34 -48.32 -19.73
C ASN A 359 -44.41 -47.56 -20.52
N LEU A 360 -44.45 -46.23 -20.45
CA LEU A 360 -45.38 -45.41 -21.24
C LEU A 360 -45.17 -45.57 -22.74
N HIS A 361 -43.92 -45.73 -23.18
CA HIS A 361 -43.60 -45.97 -24.59
C HIS A 361 -44.11 -47.34 -25.07
N ILE A 362 -43.99 -48.38 -24.22
CA ILE A 362 -44.60 -49.69 -24.47
C ILE A 362 -46.12 -49.55 -24.58
N THR A 363 -46.76 -48.86 -23.63
CA THR A 363 -48.22 -48.64 -23.64
C THR A 363 -48.67 -47.82 -24.86
N LYS A 364 -47.92 -46.79 -25.25
CA LYS A 364 -48.17 -45.99 -26.44
C LYS A 364 -48.13 -46.87 -27.70
N ASN A 365 -47.08 -47.68 -27.86
CA ASN A 365 -46.97 -48.58 -29.01
C ASN A 365 -48.13 -49.59 -29.06
N GLU A 366 -48.59 -50.08 -27.91
CA GLU A 366 -49.74 -50.98 -27.83
C GLU A 366 -51.04 -50.26 -28.23
N LEU A 367 -51.24 -49.02 -27.74
CA LEU A 367 -52.37 -48.18 -28.12
C LEU A 367 -52.35 -47.81 -29.60
N GLU A 368 -51.19 -47.49 -30.17
CA GLU A 368 -51.05 -47.21 -31.61
C GLU A 368 -51.40 -48.45 -32.46
N LYS A 369 -51.00 -49.65 -32.03
CA LYS A 369 -51.45 -50.90 -32.66
C LYS A 369 -52.97 -51.04 -32.57
N GLN A 370 -53.57 -50.80 -31.41
CA GLN A 370 -55.03 -50.87 -31.24
C GLN A 370 -55.76 -49.82 -32.10
N ILE A 371 -55.25 -48.58 -32.17
CA ILE A 371 -55.78 -47.52 -33.03
C ILE A 371 -55.67 -47.91 -34.49
N SER A 372 -54.54 -48.47 -34.94
CA SER A 372 -54.37 -48.91 -36.33
C SER A 372 -55.31 -50.06 -36.69
N ALA A 373 -55.53 -51.00 -35.76
CA ALA A 373 -56.49 -52.09 -35.92
C ALA A 373 -57.92 -51.56 -35.94
N PHE A 374 -58.23 -50.60 -35.08
CA PHE A 374 -59.52 -49.92 -35.04
C PHE A 374 -59.77 -49.14 -36.33
N GLN A 375 -58.82 -48.33 -36.80
CA GLN A 375 -58.86 -47.61 -38.07
C GLN A 375 -59.09 -48.56 -39.25
N LYS A 376 -58.38 -49.69 -39.33
CA LYS A 376 -58.64 -50.72 -40.37
C LYS A 376 -60.03 -51.36 -40.25
N SER A 377 -60.57 -51.50 -39.04
CA SER A 377 -61.95 -51.96 -38.86
C SER A 377 -62.97 -50.88 -39.23
N PHE A 378 -62.65 -49.62 -38.93
CA PHE A 378 -63.48 -48.46 -39.16
C PHE A 378 -63.50 -48.09 -40.63
N GLU A 379 -62.38 -48.18 -41.35
CA GLU A 379 -62.31 -48.11 -42.82
C GLU A 379 -63.14 -49.20 -43.47
N ARG A 380 -63.05 -50.46 -43.00
CA ARG A 380 -63.92 -51.53 -43.50
C ARG A 380 -65.40 -51.24 -43.24
N LYS A 381 -65.74 -50.71 -42.06
CA LYS A 381 -67.12 -50.28 -41.75
C LYS A 381 -67.55 -49.06 -42.56
N ILE A 382 -66.66 -48.11 -42.84
CA ILE A 382 -66.93 -46.96 -43.71
C ILE A 382 -67.12 -47.43 -45.15
N ILE A 383 -66.35 -48.39 -45.63
CA ILE A 383 -66.51 -48.95 -46.98
C ILE A 383 -67.86 -49.67 -47.06
N SER A 384 -68.18 -50.54 -46.10
CA SER A 384 -69.49 -51.21 -46.01
C SER A 384 -70.64 -50.20 -45.87
N ALA A 385 -70.48 -49.17 -45.04
CA ALA A 385 -71.46 -48.11 -44.88
C ALA A 385 -71.53 -47.19 -46.11
N ARG A 386 -70.45 -47.03 -46.88
CA ARG A 386 -70.44 -46.30 -48.16
C ARG A 386 -71.07 -47.13 -49.27
N GLU A 387 -70.99 -48.45 -49.23
CA GLU A 387 -71.75 -49.33 -50.11
C GLU A 387 -73.24 -49.24 -49.77
N GLU A 388 -73.61 -49.34 -48.47
CA GLU A 388 -74.99 -49.13 -48.00
C GLU A 388 -75.51 -47.70 -48.27
N VAL A 389 -74.66 -46.68 -48.09
CA VAL A 389 -74.97 -45.28 -48.38
C VAL A 389 -74.92 -44.99 -49.88
N ALA A 390 -74.16 -45.72 -50.71
CA ALA A 390 -74.21 -45.59 -52.16
C ALA A 390 -75.52 -46.19 -52.71
N ASP A 391 -75.98 -47.31 -52.14
CA ASP A 391 -77.30 -47.88 -52.43
C ASP A 391 -78.42 -46.93 -51.97
N PHE A 392 -78.28 -46.30 -50.79
CA PHE A 392 -79.21 -45.27 -50.29
C PHE A 392 -79.11 -43.92 -51.02
N LEU A 393 -77.92 -43.50 -51.46
CA LEU A 393 -77.71 -42.29 -52.27
C LEU A 393 -78.19 -42.52 -53.69
N ALA A 394 -78.16 -43.73 -54.25
CA ALA A 394 -78.88 -44.03 -55.49
C ALA A 394 -80.40 -43.81 -55.32
N GLU A 395 -80.96 -44.12 -54.13
CA GLU A 395 -82.35 -43.79 -53.77
C GLU A 395 -82.57 -42.28 -53.48
N ILE A 396 -81.59 -41.56 -52.91
CA ILE A 396 -81.69 -40.11 -52.55
C ILE A 396 -81.29 -39.16 -53.69
N THR A 397 -80.48 -39.57 -54.66
CA THR A 397 -80.09 -38.73 -55.82
C THR A 397 -81.29 -38.51 -56.77
N VAL A 398 -82.35 -39.32 -56.63
CA VAL A 398 -83.68 -39.05 -57.21
C VAL A 398 -84.39 -37.88 -56.51
N TYR A 399 -83.98 -37.49 -55.29
CA TYR A 399 -84.74 -36.61 -54.40
C TYR A 399 -84.07 -35.31 -53.93
N GLN A 400 -82.75 -35.09 -54.04
CA GLN A 400 -82.12 -33.90 -53.43
C GLN A 400 -81.01 -33.25 -54.27
N GLY A 401 -81.39 -32.67 -55.42
CA GLY A 401 -80.59 -31.64 -56.07
C GLY A 401 -80.88 -30.26 -55.47
N SER A 402 -80.27 -29.90 -54.32
CA SER A 402 -80.19 -28.50 -53.88
C SER A 402 -79.28 -28.30 -52.66
N VAL A 403 -78.48 -27.24 -52.74
CA VAL A 403 -77.68 -26.56 -51.71
C VAL A 403 -76.20 -26.97 -51.59
N GLY A 404 -75.33 -26.01 -51.92
CA GLY A 404 -73.87 -26.11 -51.90
C GLY A 404 -73.21 -25.75 -50.56
N LEU A 405 -71.90 -26.00 -50.49
CA LEU A 405 -71.05 -25.79 -49.31
C LEU A 405 -70.14 -24.55 -49.46
N THR A 406 -70.07 -23.79 -48.37
CA THR A 406 -69.44 -22.47 -48.17
C THR A 406 -68.05 -22.53 -47.53
N ASN A 407 -67.19 -21.60 -47.96
CA ASN A 407 -66.11 -20.84 -47.29
C ASN A 407 -65.50 -21.33 -45.96
N TYR A 408 -64.18 -21.55 -45.95
CA TYR A 408 -63.34 -21.56 -44.74
C TYR A 408 -62.86 -20.13 -44.40
N SER A 409 -62.96 -19.77 -43.12
CA SER A 409 -62.59 -18.48 -42.51
C SER A 409 -61.09 -18.30 -42.32
N ASP A 410 -60.58 -17.08 -42.55
CA ASP A 410 -59.20 -16.64 -42.31
C ASP A 410 -58.76 -16.83 -40.83
N PRO A 411 -57.47 -17.10 -40.57
CA PRO A 411 -56.93 -17.22 -39.21
C PRO A 411 -56.85 -15.84 -38.51
N SER A 412 -57.64 -15.65 -37.44
CA SER A 412 -57.72 -14.41 -36.66
C SER A 412 -56.73 -14.34 -35.49
N ILE A 413 -56.33 -13.13 -35.08
CA ILE A 413 -55.51 -12.88 -33.87
C ILE A 413 -56.24 -13.36 -32.60
N TYR A 414 -55.56 -14.13 -31.75
CA TYR A 414 -56.10 -14.54 -30.45
C TYR A 414 -55.74 -13.52 -29.36
N ARG A 415 -56.71 -13.15 -28.52
CA ARG A 415 -56.52 -12.20 -27.42
C ARG A 415 -56.77 -12.88 -26.08
N PHE A 416 -55.77 -12.89 -25.21
CA PHE A 416 -55.89 -13.40 -23.84
C PHE A 416 -56.08 -12.23 -22.87
N VAL A 417 -57.12 -12.33 -22.05
CA VAL A 417 -57.41 -11.35 -21.01
C VAL A 417 -56.90 -11.89 -19.68
N SER A 418 -55.73 -11.40 -19.25
CA SER A 418 -55.26 -11.62 -17.88
C SER A 418 -56.12 -10.81 -16.89
N LYS A 419 -56.23 -11.29 -15.65
CA LYS A 419 -56.88 -10.57 -14.55
C LYS A 419 -55.84 -10.34 -13.47
N LEU A 420 -55.79 -9.12 -12.92
CA LEU A 420 -54.99 -8.79 -11.75
C LEU A 420 -55.93 -8.45 -10.59
N ASN A 421 -55.61 -8.92 -9.39
CA ASN A 421 -56.34 -8.57 -8.17
C ASN A 421 -55.87 -7.19 -7.67
N ASN A 422 -56.60 -6.13 -7.99
CA ASN A 422 -56.29 -4.75 -7.60
C ASN A 422 -57.07 -4.30 -6.35
N ASP A 423 -57.16 -5.18 -5.35
CA ASP A 423 -57.93 -4.88 -4.12
C ASP A 423 -57.27 -3.79 -3.25
N GLN A 424 -56.01 -3.45 -3.52
CA GLN A 424 -55.19 -2.52 -2.73
C GLN A 424 -55.11 -1.09 -3.33
N GLY A 425 -55.70 -0.85 -4.51
CA GLY A 425 -55.56 0.42 -5.23
C GLY A 425 -54.19 0.59 -5.91
N TYR A 426 -53.96 1.74 -6.55
CA TYR A 426 -52.72 2.05 -7.26
C TYR A 426 -52.08 3.35 -6.76
N GLU A 427 -50.76 3.45 -6.90
CA GLU A 427 -49.96 4.63 -6.59
C GLU A 427 -49.64 5.42 -7.86
N MET A 428 -49.66 6.75 -7.80
CA MET A 428 -49.19 7.59 -8.91
C MET A 428 -47.66 7.61 -8.91
N VAL A 429 -47.05 7.24 -10.04
CA VAL A 429 -45.59 7.25 -10.20
C VAL A 429 -45.19 8.58 -10.81
N GLU A 430 -44.61 9.44 -9.98
CA GLU A 430 -44.17 10.80 -10.34
C GLU A 430 -42.64 10.92 -10.39
N ASP A 431 -41.91 10.05 -9.69
CA ASP A 431 -40.45 10.00 -9.68
C ASP A 431 -39.90 8.70 -10.28
N ILE A 432 -38.68 8.76 -10.82
CA ILE A 432 -38.02 7.59 -11.42
C ILE A 432 -37.64 6.56 -10.35
N ASN A 433 -37.32 6.97 -9.12
CA ASN A 433 -37.01 6.01 -8.05
C ASN A 433 -38.25 5.22 -7.63
N ASP A 434 -39.43 5.86 -7.64
CA ASP A 434 -40.70 5.17 -7.40
C ASP A 434 -40.99 4.13 -8.50
N LEU A 435 -40.73 4.51 -9.77
CA LEU A 435 -40.82 3.58 -10.90
C LEU A 435 -39.91 2.37 -10.71
N LEU A 436 -38.63 2.61 -10.39
CA LEU A 436 -37.65 1.55 -10.16
C LEU A 436 -38.07 0.66 -8.99
N TYR A 437 -38.47 1.25 -7.87
CA TYR A 437 -38.90 0.52 -6.68
C TYR A 437 -40.09 -0.41 -6.97
N LEU A 438 -41.14 0.10 -7.65
CA LEU A 438 -42.31 -0.69 -7.98
C LEU A 438 -41.99 -1.83 -8.97
N ILE A 439 -41.17 -1.56 -9.99
CA ILE A 439 -40.71 -2.59 -10.92
C ILE A 439 -39.93 -3.67 -10.16
N GLU A 440 -39.00 -3.29 -9.29
CA GLU A 440 -38.22 -4.23 -8.50
C GLU A 440 -39.10 -5.11 -7.60
N GLU A 441 -40.08 -4.53 -6.90
CA GLU A 441 -41.00 -5.30 -6.06
C GLU A 441 -41.84 -6.28 -6.88
N ASN A 442 -42.30 -5.89 -8.06
CA ASN A 442 -43.06 -6.77 -8.95
C ASN A 442 -42.19 -7.87 -9.57
N PHE A 443 -40.93 -7.57 -9.87
CA PHE A 443 -39.98 -8.54 -10.42
C PHE A 443 -39.65 -9.66 -9.44
N LYS A 444 -39.72 -9.40 -8.12
CA LYS A 444 -39.65 -10.48 -7.11
C LYS A 444 -40.77 -11.50 -7.28
N GLN A 445 -41.97 -11.04 -7.65
CA GLN A 445 -43.14 -11.90 -7.82
C GLN A 445 -43.03 -12.77 -9.08
N VAL A 446 -42.47 -12.20 -10.16
CA VAL A 446 -42.20 -12.90 -11.41
C VAL A 446 -41.05 -13.91 -11.30
N GLY A 447 -40.28 -13.88 -10.20
CA GLY A 447 -39.18 -14.80 -9.97
C GLY A 447 -37.82 -14.27 -10.40
N VAL A 448 -37.67 -12.98 -10.73
CA VAL A 448 -36.35 -12.39 -11.01
C VAL A 448 -35.45 -12.56 -9.79
N MET A 449 -34.27 -13.17 -9.97
CA MET A 449 -33.33 -13.42 -8.88
C MET A 449 -32.90 -12.12 -8.20
N ALA A 450 -32.71 -12.18 -6.87
CA ALA A 450 -32.40 -10.99 -6.06
C ALA A 450 -31.16 -10.23 -6.56
N GLN A 451 -30.15 -10.95 -7.07
CA GLN A 451 -28.92 -10.38 -7.63
C GLN A 451 -29.09 -9.66 -8.98
N TYR A 452 -30.15 -9.95 -9.74
CA TYR A 452 -30.40 -9.36 -11.06
C TYR A 452 -31.54 -8.34 -11.06
N LYS A 453 -32.33 -8.29 -9.99
CA LYS A 453 -33.52 -7.46 -9.85
C LYS A 453 -33.28 -5.97 -10.14
N GLU A 454 -32.23 -5.38 -9.55
CA GLU A 454 -31.87 -3.97 -9.75
C GLU A 454 -31.53 -3.69 -11.24
N PHE A 455 -30.72 -4.56 -11.85
CA PHE A 455 -30.31 -4.43 -13.26
C PHE A 455 -31.52 -4.57 -14.19
N ALA A 456 -32.37 -5.58 -13.99
CA ALA A 456 -33.57 -5.79 -14.78
C ALA A 456 -34.54 -4.60 -14.65
N ALA A 457 -34.74 -4.07 -13.44
CA ALA A 457 -35.63 -2.93 -13.22
C ALA A 457 -35.13 -1.67 -13.91
N GLN A 458 -33.82 -1.37 -13.82
CA GLN A 458 -33.19 -0.26 -14.55
C GLN A 458 -33.34 -0.42 -16.07
N PHE A 459 -33.16 -1.64 -16.58
CA PHE A 459 -33.26 -1.94 -18.00
C PHE A 459 -34.68 -1.72 -18.54
N VAL A 460 -35.68 -2.22 -17.81
CA VAL A 460 -37.10 -2.07 -18.18
C VAL A 460 -37.61 -0.65 -17.99
N ALA A 461 -37.22 0.04 -16.91
CA ALA A 461 -37.57 1.44 -16.71
C ALA A 461 -37.12 2.32 -17.89
N CYS A 462 -35.91 2.09 -18.43
CA CYS A 462 -35.47 2.81 -19.63
C CYS A 462 -36.32 2.49 -20.86
N SER A 463 -36.81 1.27 -21.01
CA SER A 463 -37.69 0.90 -22.12
C SER A 463 -39.06 1.58 -21.99
N ILE A 464 -39.60 1.68 -20.77
CA ILE A 464 -40.82 2.43 -20.45
C ILE A 464 -40.63 3.92 -20.79
N LEU A 465 -39.58 4.55 -20.24
CA LEU A 465 -39.33 6.00 -20.40
C LEU A 465 -39.00 6.39 -21.84
N SER A 466 -38.33 5.52 -22.60
CA SER A 466 -38.00 5.78 -24.00
C SER A 466 -39.08 5.32 -24.98
N GLY A 467 -40.13 4.64 -24.49
CA GLY A 467 -41.17 4.04 -25.32
C GLY A 467 -40.63 3.00 -26.31
N ARG A 468 -39.49 2.37 -26.00
CA ARG A 468 -38.90 1.36 -26.88
C ARG A 468 -39.46 -0.02 -26.57
N PRO A 469 -39.77 -0.82 -27.61
CA PRO A 469 -40.23 -2.16 -27.40
C PRO A 469 -39.19 -3.06 -26.72
N LEU A 470 -39.67 -3.98 -25.90
CA LEU A 470 -38.87 -5.02 -25.27
C LEU A 470 -39.15 -6.36 -25.95
N LEU A 471 -38.08 -7.08 -26.29
CA LEU A 471 -38.10 -8.47 -26.70
C LEU A 471 -37.74 -9.33 -25.49
N ILE A 472 -38.72 -10.09 -25.02
CA ILE A 472 -38.64 -10.95 -23.85
C ILE A 472 -38.40 -12.37 -24.35
N ILE A 473 -37.29 -12.96 -23.92
CA ILE A 473 -36.98 -14.36 -24.17
C ILE A 473 -37.36 -15.18 -22.94
N GLY A 474 -38.01 -16.33 -23.16
CA GLY A 474 -38.27 -17.30 -22.09
C GLY A 474 -39.74 -17.46 -21.69
N PHE A 475 -40.01 -18.49 -20.90
CA PHE A 475 -41.37 -19.01 -20.64
C PHE A 475 -42.23 -18.14 -19.71
N ASN A 476 -41.62 -17.22 -18.96
CA ASN A 476 -42.31 -16.33 -18.02
C ASN A 476 -42.76 -14.98 -18.62
N ALA A 477 -42.74 -14.84 -19.95
CA ALA A 477 -43.01 -13.57 -20.64
C ALA A 477 -44.37 -12.93 -20.28
N ARG A 478 -45.43 -13.74 -20.11
CA ARG A 478 -46.76 -13.25 -19.73
C ARG A 478 -46.80 -12.66 -18.32
N ALA A 479 -46.20 -13.34 -17.35
CA ALA A 479 -46.12 -12.87 -15.97
C ALA A 479 -45.26 -11.59 -15.88
N PHE A 480 -44.17 -11.56 -16.63
CA PHE A 480 -43.30 -10.38 -16.73
C PHE A 480 -44.02 -9.18 -17.36
N ALA A 481 -44.78 -9.40 -18.44
CA ALA A 481 -45.60 -8.37 -19.06
C ALA A 481 -46.66 -7.81 -18.09
N ASN A 482 -47.33 -8.70 -17.33
CA ASN A 482 -48.29 -8.29 -16.31
C ASN A 482 -47.65 -7.48 -15.19
N ALA A 483 -46.46 -7.85 -14.72
CA ALA A 483 -45.71 -7.10 -13.72
C ALA A 483 -45.35 -5.68 -14.19
N ILE A 484 -44.95 -5.53 -15.46
CA ILE A 484 -44.69 -4.22 -16.07
C ILE A 484 -46.00 -3.42 -16.19
N SER A 485 -47.04 -4.04 -16.73
CA SER A 485 -48.34 -3.40 -16.93
C SER A 485 -49.00 -2.94 -15.63
N ALA A 486 -48.80 -3.69 -14.55
CA ALA A 486 -49.25 -3.33 -13.21
C ALA A 486 -48.63 -2.00 -12.73
N VAL A 487 -47.38 -1.71 -13.07
CA VAL A 487 -46.70 -0.44 -12.71
C VAL A 487 -47.02 0.69 -13.68
N VAL A 488 -47.17 0.39 -14.97
CA VAL A 488 -47.36 1.42 -16.00
C VAL A 488 -48.78 1.99 -15.97
N CYS A 489 -49.80 1.14 -15.90
CA CYS A 489 -51.19 1.56 -16.05
C CYS A 489 -52.17 0.89 -15.09
N ALA A 490 -51.68 0.25 -14.01
CA ALA A 490 -52.50 -0.45 -13.01
C ALA A 490 -53.50 -1.47 -13.60
N LEU A 491 -53.19 -2.04 -14.77
CA LEU A 491 -54.02 -2.99 -15.51
C LEU A 491 -53.17 -4.22 -15.92
N PRO A 492 -53.78 -5.40 -16.15
CA PRO A 492 -53.10 -6.51 -16.80
C PRO A 492 -52.57 -6.12 -18.18
N ALA A 493 -51.47 -6.74 -18.59
CA ALA A 493 -50.99 -6.62 -19.96
C ALA A 493 -52.01 -7.24 -20.91
N ASP A 494 -52.16 -6.63 -22.09
CA ASP A 494 -53.01 -7.20 -23.13
C ASP A 494 -52.19 -8.15 -23.99
N ILE A 495 -52.57 -9.43 -24.03
CA ILE A 495 -51.78 -10.47 -24.67
C ILE A 495 -52.43 -10.81 -26.02
N LEU A 496 -51.69 -10.59 -27.10
CA LEU A 496 -52.08 -10.89 -28.48
C LEU A 496 -51.19 -12.01 -29.02
N THR A 497 -51.76 -13.16 -29.33
CA THR A 497 -51.04 -14.29 -29.91
C THR A 497 -51.33 -14.37 -31.39
N LEU A 498 -50.28 -14.22 -32.20
CA LEU A 498 -50.39 -14.30 -33.65
C LEU A 498 -50.39 -15.75 -34.13
N PRO A 499 -51.20 -16.10 -35.15
CA PRO A 499 -51.06 -17.38 -35.82
C PRO A 499 -49.73 -17.42 -36.60
N VAL A 500 -49.18 -18.62 -36.77
CA VAL A 500 -47.96 -18.83 -37.57
C VAL A 500 -48.16 -18.30 -38.98
N SER A 501 -47.17 -17.58 -39.52
CA SER A 501 -47.23 -16.96 -40.85
C SER A 501 -48.34 -15.90 -41.01
N PHE A 502 -48.74 -15.23 -39.93
CA PHE A 502 -49.63 -14.07 -40.00
C PHE A 502 -48.99 -12.94 -40.86
N LYS A 503 -49.79 -12.28 -41.70
CA LYS A 503 -49.31 -11.28 -42.69
C LYS A 503 -49.94 -9.90 -42.57
N ASN A 504 -51.00 -9.74 -41.77
CA ASN A 504 -51.83 -8.54 -41.78
C ASN A 504 -51.39 -7.52 -40.72
N ALA A 505 -50.41 -6.68 -41.06
CA ALA A 505 -49.93 -5.61 -40.18
C ALA A 505 -51.05 -4.63 -39.73
N GLY A 506 -52.04 -4.37 -40.60
CA GLY A 506 -53.14 -3.45 -40.31
C GLY A 506 -54.10 -4.00 -39.25
N GLU A 507 -54.41 -5.29 -39.30
CA GLU A 507 -55.21 -5.96 -38.28
C GLU A 507 -54.50 -6.00 -36.92
N LEU A 508 -53.20 -6.26 -36.90
CA LEU A 508 -52.40 -6.18 -35.68
C LEU A 508 -52.40 -4.76 -35.09
N LYS A 509 -52.21 -3.73 -35.92
CA LYS A 509 -52.30 -2.33 -35.48
C LYS A 509 -53.66 -2.03 -34.85
N LEU A 510 -54.74 -2.41 -35.52
CA LEU A 510 -56.09 -2.21 -35.00
C LEU A 510 -56.33 -2.95 -33.68
N ALA A 511 -55.77 -4.14 -33.50
CA ALA A 511 -55.85 -4.89 -32.25
C ALA A 511 -55.12 -4.17 -31.10
N ILE A 512 -53.91 -3.66 -31.36
CA ILE A 512 -53.12 -2.86 -30.40
C ILE A 512 -53.85 -1.58 -30.02
N ASP A 513 -54.36 -0.83 -31.01
CA ASP A 513 -55.07 0.43 -30.77
C ASP A 513 -56.32 0.22 -29.90
N LYS A 514 -57.05 -0.87 -30.13
CA LYS A 514 -58.23 -1.28 -29.35
C LYS A 514 -57.90 -1.81 -27.95
N SER A 515 -56.62 -1.98 -27.62
CA SER A 515 -56.22 -2.42 -26.28
C SER A 515 -56.58 -1.38 -25.22
N LYS A 516 -57.09 -1.82 -24.06
CA LYS A 516 -57.31 -0.94 -22.90
C LYS A 516 -56.05 -0.74 -22.06
N SER A 517 -55.08 -1.65 -22.17
CA SER A 517 -53.81 -1.52 -21.46
C SER A 517 -52.86 -0.65 -22.28
N GLU A 518 -52.01 0.09 -21.58
CA GLU A 518 -50.88 0.81 -22.19
C GLU A 518 -49.69 -0.12 -22.44
N VAL A 519 -49.75 -1.38 -21.98
CA VAL A 519 -48.73 -2.41 -22.21
C VAL A 519 -49.36 -3.60 -22.96
N VAL A 520 -48.81 -3.92 -24.12
CA VAL A 520 -49.31 -4.99 -24.99
C VAL A 520 -48.21 -6.01 -25.27
N LEU A 521 -48.44 -7.27 -24.92
CA LEU A 521 -47.57 -8.39 -25.25
C LEU A 521 -48.02 -9.05 -26.55
N ILE A 522 -47.11 -9.17 -27.51
CA ILE A 522 -47.36 -9.79 -28.81
C ILE A 522 -46.52 -11.06 -28.90
N GLU A 523 -47.21 -12.19 -28.88
CA GLU A 523 -46.60 -13.52 -28.97
C GLU A 523 -46.58 -14.01 -30.42
N ASN A 524 -45.58 -14.82 -30.77
CA ASN A 524 -45.39 -15.41 -32.11
C ASN A 524 -45.22 -14.41 -33.25
N ALA A 525 -44.87 -13.15 -32.96
CA ALA A 525 -44.51 -12.18 -33.99
C ALA A 525 -43.07 -12.38 -34.47
N VAL A 526 -42.11 -12.33 -33.55
CA VAL A 526 -40.68 -12.53 -33.85
C VAL A 526 -40.45 -14.02 -34.08
N LEU A 527 -39.76 -14.38 -35.18
CA LEU A 527 -39.60 -15.76 -35.71
C LEU A 527 -40.88 -16.45 -36.23
N GLY A 528 -42.07 -16.03 -35.80
CA GLY A 528 -43.35 -16.62 -36.27
C GLY A 528 -43.97 -15.94 -37.49
N CYS A 529 -43.61 -14.68 -37.76
CA CYS A 529 -44.16 -13.86 -38.85
C CYS A 529 -43.06 -13.10 -39.61
N ASP A 530 -43.39 -12.61 -40.81
CA ASP A 530 -42.51 -11.73 -41.58
C ASP A 530 -42.24 -10.41 -40.83
N GLU A 531 -41.01 -9.89 -40.89
CA GLU A 531 -40.61 -8.64 -40.22
C GLU A 531 -41.50 -7.43 -40.61
N ASN A 532 -42.05 -7.45 -41.84
CA ASN A 532 -42.96 -6.42 -42.35
C ASN A 532 -44.27 -6.30 -41.57
N VAL A 533 -44.61 -7.29 -40.74
CA VAL A 533 -45.82 -7.29 -39.91
C VAL A 533 -45.65 -6.41 -38.68
N TYR A 534 -44.50 -6.52 -38.00
CA TYR A 534 -44.30 -5.89 -36.69
C TYR A 534 -43.31 -4.71 -36.72
N LEU A 535 -42.32 -4.68 -37.61
CA LEU A 535 -41.36 -3.56 -37.67
C LEU A 535 -42.01 -2.19 -37.96
N PRO A 536 -43.07 -2.06 -38.78
CA PRO A 536 -43.75 -0.78 -38.95
C PRO A 536 -44.31 -0.22 -37.64
N LEU A 537 -44.83 -1.10 -36.77
CA LEU A 537 -45.38 -0.74 -35.46
C LEU A 537 -44.32 -0.23 -34.49
N ILE A 538 -43.07 -0.61 -34.68
CA ILE A 538 -41.96 -0.13 -33.85
C ILE A 538 -41.49 1.25 -34.31
N LYS A 539 -41.54 1.51 -35.62
CA LYS A 539 -41.09 2.77 -36.22
C LYS A 539 -42.10 3.90 -36.02
N GLU A 540 -43.38 3.58 -36.09
CA GLU A 540 -44.44 4.49 -35.65
C GLU A 540 -44.34 4.58 -34.13
N LYS A 541 -43.97 5.73 -33.57
CA LYS A 541 -43.89 5.95 -32.11
C LYS A 541 -45.26 5.70 -31.48
N ASN A 542 -45.52 4.45 -31.12
CA ASN A 542 -46.75 4.03 -30.47
C ASN A 542 -46.80 4.63 -29.07
N LYS A 543 -47.99 5.07 -28.66
CA LYS A 543 -48.19 5.58 -27.30
C LYS A 543 -48.06 4.47 -26.25
N LYS A 544 -48.30 3.23 -26.67
CA LYS A 544 -48.28 2.02 -25.84
C LYS A 544 -46.91 1.38 -25.85
N LEU A 545 -46.50 0.81 -24.72
CA LEU A 545 -45.32 -0.02 -24.61
C LEU A 545 -45.59 -1.39 -25.23
N LEU A 546 -44.87 -1.69 -26.31
CA LEU A 546 -44.97 -2.98 -26.99
C LEU A 546 -43.95 -3.96 -26.41
N LEU A 547 -44.41 -5.14 -26.03
CA LEU A 547 -43.59 -6.27 -25.61
C LEU A 547 -43.74 -7.36 -26.66
N PHE A 548 -42.64 -8.03 -27.01
CA PHE A 548 -42.62 -9.17 -27.90
C PHE A 548 -42.06 -10.37 -27.16
N SER A 549 -42.60 -11.56 -27.38
CA SER A 549 -42.03 -12.79 -26.81
C SER A 549 -41.42 -13.68 -27.88
N VAL A 550 -40.35 -14.36 -27.48
CA VAL A 550 -39.81 -15.54 -28.17
C VAL A 550 -39.63 -16.62 -27.11
N ASP A 551 -40.20 -17.80 -27.38
CA ASP A 551 -40.10 -18.94 -26.48
C ASP A 551 -38.67 -19.49 -26.50
N PHE A 552 -38.10 -19.80 -25.33
CA PHE A 552 -36.79 -20.42 -25.14
C PHE A 552 -35.56 -19.60 -25.61
N GLU A 553 -34.48 -19.70 -24.85
CA GLU A 553 -33.22 -18.98 -25.12
C GLU A 553 -32.48 -19.43 -26.39
N GLU A 554 -32.62 -20.67 -26.85
CA GLU A 554 -31.92 -21.19 -28.04
C GLU A 554 -32.34 -20.44 -29.32
N ASN A 555 -33.55 -19.87 -29.31
CA ASN A 555 -34.07 -19.09 -30.42
C ASN A 555 -33.37 -17.73 -30.59
N ILE A 556 -32.60 -17.26 -29.60
CA ILE A 556 -31.78 -16.04 -29.72
C ILE A 556 -30.77 -16.18 -30.86
N ALA A 557 -30.23 -17.39 -31.07
CA ALA A 557 -29.27 -17.66 -32.15
C ALA A 557 -29.88 -17.44 -33.55
N LEU A 558 -31.20 -17.63 -33.68
CA LEU A 558 -31.94 -17.46 -34.94
C LEU A 558 -32.32 -15.99 -35.21
N LEU A 559 -32.23 -15.11 -34.22
CA LEU A 559 -32.61 -13.71 -34.37
C LEU A 559 -31.64 -12.98 -35.32
N PRO A 560 -32.14 -12.12 -36.22
CA PRO A 560 -31.28 -11.29 -37.05
C PRO A 560 -30.55 -10.24 -36.19
N LYS A 561 -29.29 -9.94 -36.51
CA LYS A 561 -28.48 -8.90 -35.83
C LYS A 561 -29.19 -7.54 -35.74
N SER A 562 -29.98 -7.21 -36.75
CA SER A 562 -30.74 -5.97 -36.85
C SER A 562 -31.85 -5.85 -35.81
N ILE A 563 -32.27 -6.93 -35.14
CA ILE A 563 -33.37 -6.87 -34.17
C ILE A 563 -33.07 -5.90 -33.02
N LEU A 564 -31.81 -5.83 -32.60
CA LEU A 564 -31.35 -4.91 -31.55
C LEU A 564 -31.44 -3.43 -31.96
N HIS A 565 -31.60 -3.10 -33.24
CA HIS A 565 -31.83 -1.71 -33.67
C HIS A 565 -33.26 -1.24 -33.37
N PHE A 566 -34.17 -2.19 -33.19
CA PHE A 566 -35.60 -1.95 -33.08
C PHE A 566 -36.13 -2.22 -31.67
N MET A 567 -35.57 -3.21 -30.97
CA MET A 567 -36.03 -3.63 -29.66
C MET A 567 -34.86 -3.76 -28.67
N ASN A 568 -35.18 -3.67 -27.39
CA ASN A 568 -34.30 -4.02 -26.29
C ASN A 568 -34.52 -5.49 -25.92
N LEU A 569 -33.48 -6.30 -25.85
CA LEU A 569 -33.62 -7.73 -25.53
C LEU A 569 -33.38 -7.98 -24.04
N ILE A 570 -34.23 -8.80 -23.44
CA ILE A 570 -34.05 -9.33 -22.09
C ILE A 570 -34.36 -10.83 -22.08
N ASP A 571 -33.45 -11.60 -21.49
CA ASP A 571 -33.58 -13.06 -21.37
C ASP A 571 -34.01 -13.44 -19.96
N LEU A 572 -35.26 -13.87 -19.81
CA LEU A 572 -35.82 -14.27 -18.53
C LEU A 572 -35.32 -15.63 -18.07
N ASP A 573 -35.02 -16.56 -18.98
CA ASP A 573 -34.55 -17.90 -18.62
C ASP A 573 -33.19 -17.81 -17.88
N LEU A 574 -32.41 -16.76 -18.15
CA LEU A 574 -31.12 -16.52 -17.51
C LEU A 574 -31.18 -15.73 -16.20
N ILE A 575 -32.22 -14.91 -15.98
CA ILE A 575 -32.32 -13.99 -14.82
C ILE A 575 -33.45 -14.32 -13.85
N CYS A 576 -34.37 -15.20 -14.22
CA CYS A 576 -35.52 -15.61 -13.42
C CYS A 576 -35.39 -17.06 -12.95
N GLU A 577 -35.96 -17.32 -11.77
CA GLU A 577 -36.34 -18.64 -11.27
C GLU A 577 -37.84 -18.88 -11.55
N ASP A 578 -38.46 -19.79 -10.80
CA ASP A 578 -39.91 -19.99 -10.82
C ASP A 578 -40.69 -18.76 -10.31
N VAL A 579 -41.88 -18.56 -10.88
CA VAL A 579 -42.81 -17.50 -10.47
C VAL A 579 -43.21 -17.69 -9.01
N LYS A 580 -42.98 -16.67 -8.19
CA LYS A 580 -43.20 -16.71 -6.73
C LYS A 580 -44.63 -16.30 -6.34
N GLY A 581 -45.31 -15.53 -7.19
CA GLY A 581 -46.72 -15.14 -7.00
C GLY A 581 -47.22 -14.13 -8.02
N GLU A 582 -48.52 -13.78 -7.94
CA GLU A 582 -49.18 -12.78 -8.80
C GLU A 582 -49.61 -11.52 -8.01
N ASN A 583 -49.08 -11.33 -6.79
CA ASN A 583 -49.39 -10.19 -5.94
C ASN A 583 -48.54 -8.97 -6.32
N TYR A 584 -48.87 -8.34 -7.44
CA TYR A 584 -48.18 -7.14 -7.91
C TYR A 584 -48.59 -5.90 -7.13
N LYS A 585 -47.64 -4.97 -6.95
CA LYS A 585 -47.91 -3.59 -6.59
C LYS A 585 -48.34 -2.82 -7.84
N PHE A 586 -49.39 -2.02 -7.69
CA PHE A 586 -49.98 -1.28 -8.79
C PHE A 586 -49.50 0.16 -8.79
N GLY A 587 -49.03 0.61 -9.95
CA GLY A 587 -48.62 1.98 -10.22
C GLY A 587 -49.35 2.52 -11.45
N GLN A 588 -49.38 3.85 -11.57
CA GLN A 588 -49.77 4.54 -12.78
C GLN A 588 -48.73 5.61 -13.11
N VAL A 589 -48.01 5.40 -14.21
CA VAL A 589 -46.94 6.32 -14.66
C VAL A 589 -47.54 7.60 -15.18
N ASN A 590 -47.10 8.74 -14.63
CA ASN A 590 -47.48 10.04 -15.14
C ASN A 590 -46.79 10.31 -16.49
N ASN A 591 -47.54 10.81 -17.47
CA ASN A 591 -47.04 11.16 -18.81
C ASN A 591 -45.97 12.27 -18.79
N GLU A 592 -45.84 13.00 -17.68
CA GLU A 592 -44.84 14.07 -17.49
C GLU A 592 -43.51 13.60 -16.88
N LEU A 593 -43.31 12.28 -16.65
CA LEU A 593 -42.01 11.76 -16.21
C LEU A 593 -40.93 12.10 -17.25
N SER A 594 -40.21 13.19 -17.01
CA SER A 594 -39.29 13.75 -17.98
C SER A 594 -38.05 12.87 -18.14
N LEU A 595 -37.70 12.54 -19.39
CA LEU A 595 -36.42 11.93 -19.73
C LEU A 595 -35.28 12.78 -19.15
N ILE A 596 -34.45 12.16 -18.31
CA ILE A 596 -33.28 12.81 -17.74
C ILE A 596 -32.43 13.40 -18.87
N ARG A 597 -32.10 14.69 -18.75
CA ARG A 597 -31.19 15.33 -19.70
C ARG A 597 -29.81 14.70 -19.57
N VAL A 598 -29.45 13.91 -20.58
CA VAL A 598 -28.17 13.22 -20.66
C VAL A 598 -27.04 14.25 -20.87
N PRO A 599 -25.99 14.26 -20.03
CA PRO A 599 -24.79 15.05 -20.28
C PRO A 599 -24.05 14.58 -21.53
N ASP A 600 -23.69 15.50 -22.43
CA ASP A 600 -23.00 15.18 -23.70
C ASP A 600 -21.68 14.43 -23.51
N GLU A 601 -20.97 14.69 -22.40
CA GLU A 601 -19.71 14.02 -22.04
C GLU A 601 -19.90 12.52 -21.76
N LYS A 602 -20.95 12.15 -21.00
CA LYS A 602 -21.28 10.75 -20.69
C LYS A 602 -21.67 9.99 -21.96
N LEU A 603 -22.46 10.61 -22.81
CA LEU A 603 -22.86 10.06 -24.10
C LEU A 603 -21.65 9.76 -25.00
N LEU A 604 -20.68 10.69 -25.07
CA LEU A 604 -19.47 10.50 -25.86
C LEU A 604 -18.60 9.36 -25.31
N ARG A 605 -18.48 9.24 -23.98
CA ARG A 605 -17.76 8.16 -23.31
C ARG A 605 -18.36 6.79 -23.67
N TYR A 606 -19.66 6.61 -23.50
CA TYR A 606 -20.30 5.31 -23.77
C TYR A 606 -20.35 4.97 -25.26
N ARG A 607 -20.47 5.95 -26.15
CA ARG A 607 -20.27 5.73 -27.59
C ARG A 607 -18.88 5.16 -27.89
N LYS A 608 -17.83 5.64 -27.22
CA LYS A 608 -16.47 5.14 -27.42
C LYS A 608 -16.32 3.70 -26.92
N VAL A 609 -16.82 3.42 -25.71
CA VAL A 609 -16.84 2.07 -25.12
C VAL A 609 -17.52 1.06 -26.06
N LEU A 610 -18.72 1.38 -26.54
CA LEU A 610 -19.49 0.51 -27.43
C LEU A 610 -18.88 0.43 -28.84
N LYS A 611 -18.19 1.48 -29.32
CA LYS A 611 -17.45 1.43 -30.60
C LYS A 611 -16.28 0.46 -30.54
N ASP A 612 -15.56 0.41 -29.43
CA ASP A 612 -14.46 -0.55 -29.27
C ASP A 612 -14.98 -1.99 -29.27
N PHE A 613 -16.18 -2.24 -28.71
CA PHE A 613 -16.86 -3.52 -28.82
C PHE A 613 -17.37 -3.84 -30.23
N SER A 614 -17.87 -2.83 -30.97
CA SER A 614 -18.47 -3.04 -32.29
C SER A 614 -17.52 -3.64 -33.34
N LYS A 615 -16.20 -3.54 -33.13
CA LYS A 615 -15.16 -4.16 -33.96
C LYS A 615 -15.22 -5.69 -33.94
N VAL A 616 -15.90 -6.25 -32.95
CA VAL A 616 -15.88 -7.68 -32.62
C VAL A 616 -17.06 -8.44 -33.24
N ASP A 617 -18.24 -7.81 -33.40
CA ASP A 617 -19.42 -8.46 -34.00
C ASP A 617 -20.24 -7.57 -34.98
N LEU A 618 -19.66 -6.47 -35.46
CA LEU A 618 -20.28 -5.54 -36.42
C LEU A 618 -21.62 -4.97 -35.91
N LEU A 619 -21.69 -4.62 -34.62
CA LEU A 619 -22.83 -3.86 -34.08
C LEU A 619 -22.96 -2.54 -34.84
N SER A 620 -24.17 -2.21 -35.29
CA SER A 620 -24.35 -1.01 -36.11
C SER A 620 -24.12 0.28 -35.33
N SER A 621 -23.81 1.35 -36.04
CA SER A 621 -23.75 2.70 -35.47
C SER A 621 -25.06 3.13 -34.82
N ILE A 622 -26.19 2.61 -35.30
CA ILE A 622 -27.52 2.89 -34.73
C ILE A 622 -27.63 2.25 -33.35
N TYR A 623 -27.27 0.96 -33.22
CA TYR A 623 -27.26 0.28 -31.93
C TYR A 623 -26.39 1.01 -30.91
N ILE A 624 -25.16 1.34 -31.31
CA ILE A 624 -24.17 2.05 -30.46
C ILE A 624 -24.73 3.39 -29.98
N GLN A 625 -25.33 4.16 -30.89
CA GLN A 625 -25.91 5.45 -30.56
C GLN A 625 -27.00 5.32 -29.50
N GLN A 626 -27.92 4.39 -29.74
CA GLN A 626 -29.08 4.15 -28.90
C GLN A 626 -28.69 3.65 -27.51
N ARG A 627 -27.76 2.69 -27.42
CA ARG A 627 -27.33 2.15 -26.12
C ARG A 627 -26.45 3.12 -25.35
N ALA A 628 -25.69 3.98 -26.03
CA ALA A 628 -24.97 5.06 -25.35
C ALA A 628 -25.92 6.06 -24.67
N GLU A 629 -27.07 6.38 -25.27
CA GLU A 629 -28.10 7.21 -24.64
C GLU A 629 -28.64 6.55 -23.36
N TYR A 630 -28.93 5.24 -23.42
CA TYR A 630 -29.42 4.47 -22.26
C TYR A 630 -28.40 4.34 -21.15
N LEU A 631 -27.15 4.00 -21.50
CA LEU A 631 -26.06 3.93 -20.53
C LEU A 631 -25.88 5.27 -19.82
N SER A 632 -26.03 6.38 -20.54
CA SER A 632 -25.93 7.71 -19.95
C SER A 632 -27.12 8.07 -19.07
N MET A 633 -28.33 7.59 -19.39
CA MET A 633 -29.51 7.69 -18.52
C MET A 633 -29.31 6.88 -17.23
N TRP A 634 -28.87 5.63 -17.32
CA TRP A 634 -28.60 4.79 -16.14
C TRP A 634 -27.53 5.38 -15.24
N ASP A 635 -26.45 5.90 -15.81
CA ASP A 635 -25.37 6.54 -15.06
C ASP A 635 -25.80 7.88 -14.43
N ALA A 636 -26.86 8.52 -14.96
CA ALA A 636 -27.47 9.69 -14.32
C ALA A 636 -28.42 9.31 -13.15
N LEU A 637 -28.87 8.05 -13.12
CA LEU A 637 -29.68 7.47 -12.04
C LEU A 637 -28.84 6.78 -10.95
N ASN A 638 -27.52 7.03 -10.92
CA ASN A 638 -26.55 6.30 -10.09
C ASN A 638 -26.57 4.77 -10.29
N GLY A 639 -27.09 4.31 -11.44
CA GLY A 639 -27.18 2.91 -11.80
C GLY A 639 -25.88 2.38 -12.40
N LYS A 640 -25.72 1.06 -12.37
CA LYS A 640 -24.53 0.35 -12.88
C LYS A 640 -24.63 0.14 -14.39
N ALA A 641 -24.63 1.25 -15.14
CA ALA A 641 -25.02 1.31 -16.54
C ALA A 641 -24.45 0.18 -17.42
N LEU A 642 -23.13 0.01 -17.42
CA LEU A 642 -22.48 -0.98 -18.29
C LEU A 642 -22.77 -2.42 -17.86
N ALA A 643 -22.81 -2.69 -16.55
CA ALA A 643 -23.19 -4.01 -16.04
C ALA A 643 -24.66 -4.33 -16.35
N THR A 644 -25.57 -3.35 -16.28
CA THR A 644 -26.97 -3.51 -16.68
C THR A 644 -27.09 -3.92 -18.15
N LEU A 645 -26.37 -3.25 -19.06
CA LEU A 645 -26.36 -3.64 -20.47
C LEU A 645 -25.81 -5.05 -20.70
N LEU A 646 -24.74 -5.39 -19.99
CA LEU A 646 -24.08 -6.68 -20.09
C LEU A 646 -25.01 -7.81 -19.64
N ILE A 647 -25.54 -7.71 -18.43
CA ILE A 647 -26.41 -8.73 -17.81
C ILE A 647 -27.70 -8.89 -18.61
N CYS A 648 -28.40 -7.80 -18.94
CA CYS A 648 -29.74 -7.91 -19.50
C CYS A 648 -29.75 -8.20 -21.01
N GLU A 649 -28.81 -7.67 -21.79
CA GLU A 649 -28.87 -7.73 -23.27
C GLU A 649 -27.66 -8.41 -23.92
N LEU A 650 -26.43 -7.99 -23.60
CA LEU A 650 -25.25 -8.45 -24.35
C LEU A 650 -24.83 -9.87 -24.00
N ILE A 651 -24.80 -10.26 -22.73
CA ILE A 651 -24.44 -11.62 -22.32
C ILE A 651 -25.37 -12.66 -22.95
N PRO A 652 -26.71 -12.57 -22.80
CA PRO A 652 -27.62 -13.52 -23.45
C PRO A 652 -27.42 -13.60 -24.97
N PHE A 653 -27.32 -12.43 -25.62
CA PHE A 653 -27.25 -12.34 -27.07
C PHE A 653 -25.95 -12.90 -27.67
N PHE A 654 -24.81 -12.63 -27.03
CA PHE A 654 -23.51 -13.06 -27.54
C PHE A 654 -23.20 -14.51 -27.16
N ILE A 655 -23.60 -14.96 -25.98
CA ILE A 655 -23.46 -16.36 -25.59
C ILE A 655 -24.27 -17.26 -26.54
N ALA A 656 -25.54 -16.94 -26.82
CA ALA A 656 -26.37 -17.75 -27.71
C ALA A 656 -25.78 -17.88 -29.13
N ARG A 657 -24.82 -17.04 -29.50
CA ARG A 657 -24.14 -17.03 -30.80
C ARG A 657 -22.71 -17.58 -30.76
N GLY A 658 -22.29 -18.15 -29.64
CA GLY A 658 -20.95 -18.71 -29.47
C GLY A 658 -19.84 -17.66 -29.45
N LYS A 659 -20.14 -16.40 -29.11
CA LYS A 659 -19.19 -15.27 -29.10
C LYS A 659 -18.65 -14.95 -27.71
N HIS A 660 -18.30 -16.00 -26.97
CA HIS A 660 -17.93 -15.91 -25.56
C HIS A 660 -16.56 -15.25 -25.35
N GLU A 661 -15.55 -15.63 -26.13
CA GLU A 661 -14.18 -15.13 -25.99
C GLU A 661 -14.13 -13.63 -26.27
N GLU A 662 -14.83 -13.22 -27.32
CA GLU A 662 -15.06 -11.83 -27.71
C GLU A 662 -15.67 -10.97 -26.59
N LEU A 663 -16.68 -11.51 -25.92
CA LEU A 663 -17.35 -10.85 -24.81
C LEU A 663 -16.46 -10.77 -23.57
N GLN A 664 -15.72 -11.85 -23.25
CA GLN A 664 -14.77 -11.88 -22.14
C GLN A 664 -13.66 -10.85 -22.30
N GLU A 665 -13.09 -10.73 -23.50
CA GLU A 665 -12.05 -9.74 -23.78
C GLU A 665 -12.60 -8.31 -23.64
N PHE A 666 -13.81 -8.07 -24.13
CA PHE A 666 -14.47 -6.79 -23.91
C PHE A 666 -14.63 -6.47 -22.42
N ILE A 667 -15.17 -7.40 -21.63
CA ILE A 667 -15.38 -7.21 -20.19
C ILE A 667 -14.07 -6.89 -19.46
N ARG A 668 -12.97 -7.60 -19.79
CA ARG A 668 -11.65 -7.37 -19.19
C ARG A 668 -11.12 -5.95 -19.41
N VAL A 669 -11.35 -5.38 -20.60
CA VAL A 669 -10.89 -4.03 -20.94
C VAL A 669 -11.62 -2.94 -20.14
N GLN A 670 -12.86 -3.18 -19.70
CA GLN A 670 -13.70 -2.16 -19.08
C GLN A 670 -13.41 -1.90 -17.59
N GLN A 671 -12.58 -2.73 -16.94
CA GLN A 671 -12.20 -2.59 -15.53
C GLN A 671 -13.40 -2.36 -14.58
N LEU A 672 -14.43 -3.20 -14.73
CA LEU A 672 -15.63 -3.13 -13.89
C LEU A 672 -15.30 -3.42 -12.41
N PRO A 673 -16.11 -2.91 -11.46
CA PRO A 673 -15.98 -3.24 -10.04
C PRO A 673 -16.03 -4.75 -9.77
N ASN A 674 -15.24 -5.24 -8.80
CA ASN A 674 -15.10 -6.69 -8.51
C ASN A 674 -16.43 -7.41 -8.22
N ASN A 675 -17.38 -6.74 -7.58
CA ASN A 675 -18.71 -7.29 -7.31
C ASN A 675 -19.55 -7.47 -8.59
N GLU A 676 -19.47 -6.53 -9.53
CA GLU A 676 -20.13 -6.62 -10.84
C GLU A 676 -19.45 -7.65 -11.73
N LEU A 677 -18.12 -7.68 -11.75
CA LEU A 677 -17.35 -8.69 -12.47
C LEU A 677 -17.70 -10.10 -12.02
N LYS A 678 -17.73 -10.35 -10.70
CA LYS A 678 -18.07 -11.67 -10.16
C LYS A 678 -19.49 -12.11 -10.58
N LEU A 679 -20.44 -11.18 -10.62
CA LEU A 679 -21.80 -11.46 -11.05
C LEU A 679 -21.86 -11.82 -12.54
N ILE A 680 -21.19 -11.04 -13.38
CA ILE A 680 -21.07 -11.28 -14.82
C ILE A 680 -20.35 -12.61 -15.10
N GLU A 681 -19.25 -12.89 -14.41
CA GLU A 681 -18.51 -14.14 -14.54
C GLU A 681 -19.36 -15.35 -14.15
N ASN A 682 -20.11 -15.27 -13.05
CA ASN A 682 -21.04 -16.34 -12.64
C ASN A 682 -22.12 -16.59 -13.71
N MET A 683 -22.68 -15.53 -14.30
CA MET A 683 -23.69 -15.61 -15.36
C MET A 683 -23.12 -16.26 -16.64
N MET A 684 -21.87 -15.96 -16.99
CA MET A 684 -21.20 -16.61 -18.13
C MET A 684 -20.78 -18.05 -17.85
N LEU A 685 -20.48 -18.41 -16.60
CA LEU A 685 -20.10 -19.77 -16.18
C LEU A 685 -21.29 -20.73 -16.14
N TRP A 686 -22.50 -20.23 -15.84
CA TRP A 686 -23.72 -21.03 -15.82
C TRP A 686 -23.99 -21.77 -17.14
N LYS A 687 -23.61 -21.18 -18.28
CA LYS A 687 -23.75 -21.78 -19.62
C LYS A 687 -22.60 -22.69 -20.08
N TRP A 688 -21.62 -22.98 -19.22
CA TRP A 688 -20.52 -23.92 -19.53
C TRP A 688 -20.77 -25.35 -19.03
N PHE A 689 -21.80 -25.57 -18.20
CA PHE A 689 -22.08 -26.85 -17.54
C PHE A 689 -23.39 -27.54 -17.97
N GLU A 690 -24.11 -26.97 -18.94
CA GLU A 690 -25.14 -27.66 -19.74
C GLU A 690 -24.55 -28.06 -21.09
#